data_AF-A0A7X8VXK1-F1
#
_entry.id   AF-A0A7X8VXK1-F1
#
_cell.length_a   1.000
_cell.length_b   1.000
_cell.length_c   1.000
_cell.angle_alpha   90.00
_cell.angle_beta   90.00
_cell.angle_gamma   90.00
#
_symmetry.space_group_name_H-M   'P 1'
#
loop_
_entity.id
_entity.type
_entity.pdbx_description
1 polymer ?
#
loop_
_entity_poly.entity_id
_entity_poly.type
_entity_poly.pdbx_seq_one_letter_code
_entity_poly.pdbx_strand_id
1 'polypeptide(L)'
;MIISHFNRYFEKHGRTTYIVLGIIISLMFVVFVTPGDIFGGRGGPKGNLGKMYGKPLKRNVVMKKMSETYVGICLRYPQALGQDFGTEMLFHETLNRMRLLHEAQKTKQPEVSNAEVAAAIHANRLFHDNGKFSLEFFQRFTENFLQPRGLAAIDLDRIVKENIIIERMEEAVTADAKVDEQEVAGYVEKYTGKFTAFAMDEKKDAQPADQDIDDFFANRKAEIKLPDSKSALVASFVTADLLAKVNSGKADKSLLEQIEPQDSEVRQQYDAFKDSTYKNKDFESTKTQIVTTMRSRNARRFLQNQAKELIEKFRAPVQGESDSDRISRFQQEAEKAGAKITQTGFLTGGDSIPGLPGKNDSLARAIRNLQSKGEVSEMAYSPTGMAVACLTEVQPTPVPSEINAEVREVIADLLLAERANAFYQEQVASYASLAPTVKDRRELGRPRMTEIQNDQTLSDEEKQTLMASYQEELQEYVFPFFREEKRSFALVSFSPEKFLADIVESELDLEAGYNQRLDEYQKKQIRLAKLVQNTSGLDESGKAAKKAKLTEALEKIAAGTDFAALVQEYSDEQPSGEQPLLDIKNLDADLAAQLTDLEVGQISGIIETANTYQLVKVLERKDGRTLEEVKDELISILRQEKSVQMAFDAALSFAGKISDIWWKESEKDSSFNAQAALANLAQETAKAEFTTIPKVSRNAMVNPQVGRDRELLDAVFNTSPSEPFTTAVKGTNASYLACLLEADPPYLAAPENDSASLNTIKSIYRRKVAMDACRKRAEAEAERINAALQENGGDFEKAADKTTFTDLEAFGRFEPGDLQQKAQVSNIGTAMQAIAKAEVNTLLPPLKTNSGYILLYLTGKNIPDDENSRNMMENVRNYLLQQNKQKALASFYQRLEAESNTQLPEGLIDKRGR
;
A
#
# COMPACT_ATOMS: atom_id res chain seq x y z
N MET A 1 62.71 5.86 10.29
CA MET A 1 63.62 6.03 9.13
C MET A 1 62.96 5.54 7.81
N ILE A 2 61.66 5.76 7.63
CA ILE A 2 60.89 5.35 6.42
C ILE A 2 60.31 6.58 5.69
N ILE A 3 60.07 7.68 6.41
CA ILE A 3 59.48 8.91 5.88
C ILE A 3 60.44 9.68 4.96
N SER A 4 61.77 9.63 5.18
CA SER A 4 62.73 10.29 4.28
C SER A 4 63.01 9.49 2.99
N HIS A 5 62.73 8.18 3.00
CA HIS A 5 62.77 7.35 1.78
C HIS A 5 61.48 7.49 0.96
N PHE A 6 60.36 7.77 1.62
CA PHE A 6 59.06 7.97 0.99
C PHE A 6 59.01 9.25 0.14
N ASN A 7 59.51 10.38 0.66
CA ASN A 7 59.53 11.63 -0.10
C ASN A 7 60.48 11.62 -1.30
N ARG A 8 61.62 10.90 -1.21
CA ARG A 8 62.55 10.74 -2.34
C ARG A 8 62.03 9.85 -3.47
N TYR A 9 61.11 8.91 -3.16
CA TYR A 9 60.47 8.07 -4.18
C TYR A 9 59.44 8.86 -5.00
N PHE A 10 58.68 9.75 -4.35
CA PHE A 10 57.69 10.62 -5.02
C PHE A 10 58.33 11.72 -5.87
N GLU A 11 59.51 12.24 -5.51
CA GLU A 11 60.24 13.19 -6.36
C GLU A 11 60.78 12.53 -7.65
N LYS A 12 61.18 11.26 -7.60
CA LYS A 12 61.83 10.58 -8.74
C LYS A 12 60.84 9.86 -9.68
N HIS A 13 59.65 9.48 -9.19
CA HIS A 13 58.64 8.73 -9.95
C HIS A 13 57.24 9.37 -9.96
N GLY A 14 57.09 10.61 -9.49
CA GLY A 14 55.79 11.27 -9.31
C GLY A 14 54.85 11.17 -10.52
N ARG A 15 55.34 11.34 -11.75
CA ARG A 15 54.46 11.34 -12.94
C ARG A 15 53.89 9.96 -13.28
N THR A 16 54.64 8.88 -13.10
CA THR A 16 54.14 7.51 -13.32
C THR A 16 53.30 7.02 -12.14
N THR A 17 53.64 7.40 -10.91
CA THR A 17 52.84 7.06 -9.72
C THR A 17 51.48 7.79 -9.72
N TYR A 18 51.41 9.05 -10.16
CA TYR A 18 50.14 9.78 -10.34
C TYR A 18 49.30 9.26 -11.51
N ILE A 19 49.91 8.71 -12.56
CA ILE A 19 49.16 8.06 -13.65
C ILE A 19 48.61 6.70 -13.20
N VAL A 20 49.36 5.90 -12.45
CA VAL A 20 48.87 4.61 -11.94
C VAL A 20 47.83 4.82 -10.83
N LEU A 21 48.04 5.76 -9.90
CA LEU A 21 47.07 6.14 -8.88
C LEU A 21 45.85 6.81 -9.53
N GLY A 22 46.05 7.62 -10.57
CA GLY A 22 44.99 8.21 -11.39
C GLY A 22 44.19 7.14 -12.14
N ILE A 23 44.82 6.10 -12.69
CA ILE A 23 44.15 4.96 -13.33
C ILE A 23 43.40 4.12 -12.29
N ILE A 24 43.94 3.90 -11.09
CA ILE A 24 43.27 3.18 -10.00
C ILE A 24 42.05 3.97 -9.49
N ILE A 25 42.18 5.29 -9.31
CA ILE A 25 41.07 6.18 -8.93
C ILE A 25 40.04 6.29 -10.07
N SER A 26 40.48 6.26 -11.33
CA SER A 26 39.60 6.23 -12.51
C SER A 26 38.89 4.89 -12.70
N LEU A 27 39.51 3.78 -12.29
CA LEU A 27 38.92 2.43 -12.31
C LEU A 27 37.98 2.20 -11.12
N MET A 28 38.15 2.91 -10.00
CA MET A 28 37.20 2.88 -8.88
C MET A 28 35.95 3.75 -9.11
N PHE A 29 35.94 4.61 -10.14
CA PHE A 29 34.79 5.44 -10.51
C PHE A 29 34.05 5.00 -11.78
N VAL A 30 34.41 3.85 -12.38
CA VAL A 30 33.72 3.32 -13.56
C VAL A 30 33.52 1.81 -13.44
N VAL A 31 32.52 1.39 -12.65
CA VAL A 31 31.60 0.26 -12.92
C VAL A 31 30.33 0.46 -12.06
N PHE A 32 29.47 1.38 -12.47
CA PHE A 32 28.04 1.34 -12.13
C PHE A 32 27.34 0.88 -13.40
N VAL A 33 27.24 -0.45 -13.60
CA VAL A 33 26.43 -1.02 -14.67
C VAL A 33 25.01 -1.15 -14.13
N THR A 34 24.26 -0.06 -14.22
CA THR A 34 22.80 -0.11 -14.26
C THR A 34 22.36 -0.69 -15.61
N PRO A 35 21.33 -1.54 -15.67
CA PRO A 35 20.82 -2.06 -16.93
C PRO A 35 20.13 -0.94 -17.70
N GLY A 36 20.88 -0.29 -18.61
CA GLY A 36 20.40 0.79 -19.48
C GLY A 36 21.45 1.36 -20.46
N ASP A 37 22.63 0.75 -20.57
CA ASP A 37 23.81 1.40 -21.16
C ASP A 37 23.92 1.29 -22.69
N ILE A 38 22.82 1.56 -23.41
CA ILE A 38 22.87 1.72 -24.88
C ILE A 38 23.44 3.11 -25.25
N PHE A 39 23.38 4.09 -24.33
CA PHE A 39 23.76 5.47 -24.60
C PHE A 39 25.12 5.90 -23.99
N GLY A 40 25.72 5.16 -23.05
CA GLY A 40 27.02 5.46 -22.41
C GLY A 40 28.25 4.76 -23.02
N GLY A 41 29.42 4.98 -22.42
CA GLY A 41 30.75 5.02 -23.04
C GLY A 41 31.40 3.72 -23.55
N ARG A 42 32.31 3.91 -24.54
CA ARG A 42 33.39 3.03 -25.08
C ARG A 42 33.08 1.59 -25.54
N GLY A 43 31.84 1.10 -25.44
CA GLY A 43 31.46 -0.24 -25.93
C GLY A 43 30.09 -0.36 -26.63
N GLY A 44 29.28 0.70 -26.72
CA GLY A 44 27.97 0.65 -27.39
C GLY A 44 28.05 0.33 -28.89
N PRO A 45 27.00 -0.26 -29.51
CA PRO A 45 27.03 -0.62 -30.91
C PRO A 45 27.40 0.58 -31.78
N LYS A 46 28.47 0.47 -32.59
CA LYS A 46 28.89 1.50 -33.57
C LYS A 46 27.89 1.68 -34.74
N GLY A 47 26.64 1.23 -34.58
CA GLY A 47 25.63 1.10 -35.63
C GLY A 47 24.42 2.03 -35.48
N ASN A 48 23.43 1.82 -36.34
CA ASN A 48 22.16 2.54 -36.33
C ASN A 48 21.32 2.13 -35.10
N LEU A 49 20.65 3.09 -34.46
CA LEU A 49 19.74 2.89 -33.32
C LEU A 49 18.33 2.43 -33.76
N GLY A 50 18.22 1.83 -34.94
CA GLY A 50 16.95 1.44 -35.55
C GLY A 50 16.66 2.14 -36.88
N LYS A 51 15.38 2.15 -37.28
CA LYS A 51 14.87 2.81 -38.48
C LYS A 51 13.57 3.55 -38.19
N MET A 52 13.33 4.66 -38.89
CA MET A 52 12.09 5.43 -38.85
C MET A 52 11.77 5.96 -40.26
N TYR A 53 10.53 5.80 -40.73
CA TYR A 53 10.13 6.05 -42.12
C TYR A 53 11.05 5.35 -43.15
N GLY A 54 11.49 4.13 -42.83
CA GLY A 54 12.44 3.35 -43.64
C GLY A 54 13.89 3.87 -43.64
N LYS A 55 14.19 5.00 -43.01
CA LYS A 55 15.54 5.60 -42.93
C LYS A 55 16.28 5.15 -41.66
N PRO A 56 17.60 4.89 -41.72
CA PRO A 56 18.37 4.50 -40.55
C PRO A 56 18.52 5.64 -39.54
N LEU A 57 18.28 5.35 -38.27
CA LEU A 57 18.52 6.27 -37.14
C LEU A 57 20.01 6.22 -36.74
N LYS A 58 20.85 6.99 -37.44
CA LYS A 58 22.29 7.05 -37.12
C LYS A 58 22.52 7.67 -35.75
N ARG A 59 23.31 7.01 -34.89
CA ARG A 59 23.55 7.43 -33.48
C ARG A 59 23.96 8.89 -33.36
N ASN A 60 24.92 9.36 -34.16
CA ASN A 60 25.39 10.75 -34.11
C ASN A 60 24.30 11.77 -34.44
N VAL A 61 23.41 11.44 -35.39
CA VAL A 61 22.27 12.28 -35.76
C VAL A 61 21.25 12.31 -34.65
N VAL A 62 20.93 11.14 -34.07
CA VAL A 62 19.99 11.03 -32.94
C VAL A 62 20.51 11.80 -31.73
N MET A 63 21.78 11.63 -31.35
CA MET A 63 22.36 12.35 -30.21
C MET A 63 22.32 13.87 -30.40
N LYS A 64 22.63 14.36 -31.61
CA LYS A 64 22.49 15.79 -31.92
C LYS A 64 21.02 16.23 -31.80
N LYS A 65 20.08 15.44 -32.33
CA LYS A 65 18.64 15.71 -32.22
C LYS A 65 18.10 15.63 -30.80
N MET A 66 18.69 14.80 -29.92
CA MET A 66 18.39 14.77 -28.49
C MET A 66 18.85 16.05 -27.81
N SER A 67 20.06 16.56 -28.11
CA SER A 67 20.50 17.87 -27.62
C SER A 67 19.59 19.01 -28.10
N GLU A 68 19.17 18.99 -29.37
CA GLU A 68 18.23 19.98 -29.93
C GLU A 68 16.85 19.88 -29.24
N THR A 69 16.36 18.67 -28.99
CA THR A 69 15.08 18.43 -28.32
C THR A 69 15.13 18.92 -26.88
N TYR A 70 16.22 18.65 -26.15
CA TYR A 70 16.43 19.16 -24.79
C TYR A 70 16.36 20.68 -24.74
N VAL A 71 17.10 21.36 -25.63
CA VAL A 71 17.06 22.83 -25.74
C VAL A 71 15.66 23.30 -26.13
N GLY A 72 14.99 22.62 -27.06
CA GLY A 72 13.62 22.91 -27.47
C GLY A 72 12.62 22.84 -26.32
N ILE A 73 12.74 21.82 -25.46
CA ILE A 73 11.95 21.67 -24.23
C ILE A 73 12.24 22.83 -23.28
N CYS A 74 13.50 23.17 -23.00
CA CYS A 74 13.82 24.28 -22.10
C CYS A 74 13.29 25.62 -22.62
N LEU A 75 13.32 25.86 -23.95
CA LEU A 75 12.77 27.08 -24.54
C LEU A 75 11.25 27.16 -24.39
N ARG A 76 10.54 26.04 -24.54
CA ARG A 76 9.08 25.96 -24.39
C ARG A 76 8.66 25.99 -22.92
N TYR A 77 9.47 25.40 -22.05
CA TYR A 77 9.24 25.26 -20.61
C TYR A 77 10.49 25.71 -19.83
N PRO A 78 10.66 27.01 -19.56
CA PRO A 78 11.83 27.56 -18.88
C PRO A 78 12.17 26.90 -17.53
N GLN A 79 11.17 26.43 -16.80
CA GLN A 79 11.32 25.69 -15.53
C GLN A 79 12.05 24.35 -15.68
N ALA A 80 12.14 23.83 -16.90
CA ALA A 80 12.80 22.58 -17.21
C ALA A 80 14.33 22.76 -17.41
N LEU A 81 14.82 24.00 -17.36
CA LEU A 81 16.24 24.30 -17.45
C LEU A 81 17.01 23.69 -16.26
N GLY A 82 17.96 22.80 -16.56
CA GLY A 82 18.79 22.15 -15.54
C GLY A 82 18.18 20.85 -14.97
N GLN A 83 16.98 20.46 -15.42
CA GLN A 83 16.42 19.15 -15.10
C GLN A 83 17.11 18.05 -15.90
N ASP A 84 17.39 16.92 -15.25
CA ASP A 84 17.77 15.69 -15.94
C ASP A 84 16.50 14.89 -16.27
N PHE A 85 16.14 14.83 -17.56
CA PHE A 85 14.98 14.06 -18.03
C PHE A 85 15.26 12.56 -18.13
N GLY A 86 16.52 12.14 -17.99
CA GLY A 86 16.95 10.79 -18.31
C GLY A 86 17.03 10.55 -19.81
N THR A 87 17.96 9.68 -20.22
CA THR A 87 18.28 9.48 -21.64
C THR A 87 17.15 8.81 -22.44
N GLU A 88 16.41 7.90 -21.81
CA GLU A 88 15.32 7.15 -22.45
C GLU A 88 14.12 8.05 -22.81
N MET A 89 13.66 8.88 -21.86
CA MET A 89 12.57 9.84 -22.09
C MET A 89 12.94 10.82 -23.21
N LEU A 90 14.15 11.40 -23.13
CA LEU A 90 14.63 12.35 -24.12
C LEU A 90 14.75 11.71 -25.52
N PHE A 91 15.12 10.44 -25.59
CA PHE A 91 15.18 9.69 -26.85
C PHE A 91 13.78 9.52 -27.47
N HIS A 92 12.78 9.08 -26.70
CA HIS A 92 11.41 8.93 -27.20
C HIS A 92 10.78 10.28 -27.60
N GLU A 93 11.02 11.33 -26.82
CA GLU A 93 10.56 12.67 -27.16
C GLU A 93 11.21 13.21 -28.44
N THR A 94 12.49 12.89 -28.66
CA THR A 94 13.18 13.20 -29.92
C THR A 94 12.51 12.53 -31.12
N LEU A 95 12.08 11.27 -30.98
CA LEU A 95 11.36 10.57 -32.04
C LEU A 95 10.00 11.24 -32.33
N ASN A 96 9.25 11.60 -31.29
CA ASN A 96 7.99 12.34 -31.45
C ASN A 96 8.18 13.66 -32.18
N ARG A 97 9.18 14.45 -31.77
CA ARG A 97 9.55 15.71 -32.44
C ARG A 97 9.86 15.48 -33.92
N MET A 98 10.65 14.46 -34.25
CA MET A 98 11.00 14.14 -35.63
C MET A 98 9.80 13.72 -36.48
N ARG A 99 8.87 12.93 -35.93
CA ARG A 99 7.62 12.52 -36.60
C ARG A 99 6.74 13.73 -36.90
N LEU A 100 6.61 14.65 -35.94
CA LEU A 100 5.80 15.84 -36.10
C LEU A 100 6.38 16.77 -37.18
N LEU A 101 7.69 17.00 -37.17
CA LEU A 101 8.37 17.79 -38.20
C LEU A 101 8.28 17.13 -39.59
N HIS A 102 8.28 15.80 -39.66
CA HIS A 102 8.03 15.07 -40.91
C HIS A 102 6.60 15.32 -41.42
N GLU A 103 5.61 15.24 -40.54
CA GLU A 103 4.21 15.52 -40.89
C GLU A 103 4.03 16.97 -41.35
N ALA A 104 4.63 17.95 -40.65
CA ALA A 104 4.54 19.36 -41.04
C ALA A 104 5.12 19.63 -42.45
N GLN A 105 6.19 18.91 -42.84
CA GLN A 105 6.73 18.96 -44.20
C GLN A 105 5.78 18.33 -45.22
N LYS A 106 5.17 17.19 -44.88
CA LYS A 106 4.20 16.47 -45.72
C LYS A 106 2.93 17.30 -45.95
N THR A 107 2.44 18.01 -44.94
CA THR A 107 1.23 18.84 -45.02
C THR A 107 1.49 20.27 -45.53
N LYS A 108 2.73 20.62 -45.87
CA LYS A 108 3.14 21.95 -46.37
C LYS A 108 2.72 23.10 -45.45
N GLN A 109 3.03 22.99 -44.17
CA GLN A 109 2.76 24.07 -43.20
C GLN A 109 3.40 25.41 -43.64
N PRO A 110 2.77 26.56 -43.33
CA PRO A 110 3.32 27.88 -43.64
C PRO A 110 4.74 28.05 -43.11
N GLU A 111 5.61 28.64 -43.93
CA GLU A 111 6.99 28.90 -43.52
C GLU A 111 7.06 29.90 -42.36
N VAL A 112 7.87 29.58 -41.33
CA VAL A 112 8.20 30.52 -40.26
C VAL A 112 9.27 31.48 -40.76
N SER A 113 8.98 32.77 -40.70
CA SER A 113 9.86 33.86 -41.11
C SER A 113 10.92 34.17 -40.04
N ASN A 114 12.04 34.78 -40.45
CA ASN A 114 13.09 35.18 -39.50
C ASN A 114 12.61 36.23 -38.48
N ALA A 115 11.64 37.06 -38.86
CA ALA A 115 11.04 38.04 -37.95
C ALA A 115 10.25 37.35 -36.82
N GLU A 116 9.53 36.27 -37.12
CA GLU A 116 8.81 35.48 -36.12
C GLU A 116 9.76 34.75 -35.17
N VAL A 117 10.85 34.18 -35.71
CA VAL A 117 11.90 33.54 -34.88
C VAL A 117 12.53 34.56 -33.94
N ALA A 118 12.89 35.74 -34.44
CA ALA A 118 13.43 36.81 -33.62
C ALA A 118 12.43 37.26 -32.55
N ALA A 119 11.15 37.44 -32.89
CA ALA A 119 10.11 37.80 -31.93
C ALA A 119 9.94 36.74 -30.83
N ALA A 120 9.95 35.45 -31.18
CA ALA A 120 9.85 34.35 -30.21
C ALA A 120 11.05 34.30 -29.26
N ILE A 121 12.27 34.55 -29.76
CA ILE A 121 13.47 34.68 -28.93
C ILE A 121 13.33 35.89 -28.00
N HIS A 122 12.97 37.06 -28.53
CA HIS A 122 12.82 38.28 -27.73
C HIS A 122 11.74 38.16 -26.64
N ALA A 123 10.69 37.37 -26.88
CA ALA A 123 9.60 37.15 -25.92
C ALA A 123 9.92 36.09 -24.86
N ASN A 124 10.97 35.27 -25.05
CA ASN A 124 11.26 34.16 -24.16
C ASN A 124 11.84 34.65 -22.82
N ARG A 125 11.19 34.26 -21.72
CA ARG A 125 11.58 34.66 -20.35
C ARG A 125 12.99 34.23 -19.96
N LEU A 126 13.55 33.19 -20.57
CA LEU A 126 14.94 32.76 -20.32
C LEU A 126 15.96 33.85 -20.67
N PHE A 127 15.60 34.75 -21.57
CA PHE A 127 16.47 35.83 -22.02
C PHE A 127 16.06 37.18 -21.44
N HIS A 128 15.23 37.20 -20.38
CA HIS A 128 14.81 38.45 -19.75
C HIS A 128 15.57 38.69 -18.45
N ASP A 129 15.90 39.96 -18.21
CA ASP A 129 16.32 40.50 -16.92
C ASP A 129 15.38 41.66 -16.56
N ASN A 130 14.83 41.65 -15.34
CA ASN A 130 13.79 42.60 -14.90
C ASN A 130 12.62 42.78 -15.89
N GLY A 131 12.21 41.70 -16.55
CA GLY A 131 11.09 41.68 -17.51
C GLY A 131 11.40 42.27 -18.89
N LYS A 132 12.67 42.55 -19.22
CA LYS A 132 13.12 43.03 -20.54
C LYS A 132 14.18 42.10 -21.11
N PHE A 133 14.23 41.99 -22.44
CA PHE A 133 15.25 41.18 -23.11
C PHE A 133 16.67 41.66 -22.78
N SER A 134 17.51 40.72 -22.35
CA SER A 134 18.91 40.90 -21.99
C SER A 134 19.80 40.18 -23.01
N LEU A 135 20.55 40.97 -23.78
CA LEU A 135 21.53 40.45 -24.73
C LEU A 135 22.62 39.63 -24.01
N GLU A 136 22.97 40.00 -22.79
CA GLU A 136 23.96 39.29 -21.98
C GLU A 136 23.48 37.89 -21.60
N PHE A 137 22.21 37.74 -21.20
CA PHE A 137 21.65 36.42 -20.87
C PHE A 137 21.54 35.54 -22.11
N PHE A 138 21.14 36.12 -23.25
CA PHE A 138 21.14 35.43 -24.52
C PHE A 138 22.55 34.93 -24.88
N GLN A 139 23.57 35.78 -24.77
CA GLN A 139 24.97 35.40 -25.04
C GLN A 139 25.44 34.29 -24.09
N ARG A 140 25.22 34.43 -22.79
CA ARG A 140 25.55 33.39 -21.79
C ARG A 140 24.85 32.07 -22.06
N PHE A 141 23.59 32.09 -22.52
CA PHE A 141 22.89 30.88 -22.91
C PHE A 141 23.56 30.22 -24.14
N THR A 142 23.92 31.00 -25.16
CA THR A 142 24.62 30.45 -26.32
C THR A 142 25.98 29.85 -25.97
N GLU A 143 26.76 30.52 -25.12
CA GLU A 143 28.13 30.10 -24.75
C GLU A 143 28.14 28.98 -23.71
N ASN A 144 27.36 29.09 -22.64
CA ASN A 144 27.44 28.20 -21.50
C ASN A 144 26.42 27.06 -21.53
N PHE A 145 25.37 27.17 -22.35
CA PHE A 145 24.31 26.16 -22.41
C PHE A 145 24.26 25.39 -23.74
N LEU A 146 24.42 26.08 -24.88
CA LEU A 146 24.40 25.44 -26.21
C LEU A 146 25.75 24.82 -26.59
N GLN A 147 26.86 25.55 -26.47
CA GLN A 147 28.17 25.04 -26.91
C GLN A 147 28.61 23.75 -26.22
N PRO A 148 28.44 23.56 -24.89
CA PRO A 148 28.80 22.31 -24.22
C PRO A 148 28.01 21.10 -24.74
N ARG A 149 26.87 21.32 -25.41
CA ARG A 149 26.01 20.30 -26.00
C ARG A 149 26.26 20.10 -27.50
N GLY A 150 27.29 20.75 -28.06
CA GLY A 150 27.66 20.68 -29.47
C GLY A 150 26.73 21.46 -30.40
N LEU A 151 26.06 22.49 -29.89
CA LEU A 151 25.12 23.33 -30.63
C LEU A 151 25.66 24.76 -30.78
N ALA A 152 25.36 25.41 -31.91
CA ALA A 152 25.72 26.80 -32.19
C ALA A 152 24.48 27.72 -32.16
N ALA A 153 24.69 29.04 -32.18
CA ALA A 153 23.60 30.02 -32.21
C ALA A 153 22.64 29.83 -33.41
N ILE A 154 23.16 29.41 -34.57
CA ILE A 154 22.31 29.09 -35.74
C ILE A 154 21.41 27.85 -35.52
N ASP A 155 21.83 26.92 -34.66
CA ASP A 155 20.97 25.79 -34.28
C ASP A 155 19.82 26.27 -33.38
N LEU A 156 20.00 27.33 -32.58
CA LEU A 156 18.94 27.92 -31.76
C LEU A 156 17.81 28.47 -32.63
N ASP A 157 18.13 29.24 -33.67
CA ASP A 157 17.13 29.78 -34.61
C ASP A 157 16.32 28.65 -35.27
N ARG A 158 17.00 27.54 -35.64
CA ARG A 158 16.33 26.35 -36.16
C ARG A 158 15.41 25.71 -35.12
N ILE A 159 15.88 25.54 -33.88
CA ILE A 159 15.09 24.92 -32.80
C ILE A 159 13.83 25.76 -32.49
N VAL A 160 13.98 27.08 -32.42
CA VAL A 160 12.85 28.02 -32.22
C VAL A 160 11.87 27.92 -33.39
N LYS A 161 12.37 27.92 -34.63
CA LYS A 161 11.53 27.70 -35.82
C LYS A 161 10.77 26.38 -35.77
N GLU A 162 11.45 25.29 -35.43
CA GLU A 162 10.82 23.97 -35.27
C GLU A 162 9.78 23.98 -34.14
N ASN A 163 10.02 24.66 -33.02
CA ASN A 163 9.04 24.80 -31.93
C ASN A 163 7.78 25.53 -32.38
N ILE A 164 7.92 26.63 -33.13
CA ILE A 164 6.77 27.37 -33.69
C ILE A 164 5.95 26.46 -34.63
N ILE A 165 6.62 25.66 -35.46
CA ILE A 165 5.93 24.68 -36.33
C ILE A 165 5.18 23.64 -35.50
N ILE A 166 5.82 23.12 -34.45
CA ILE A 166 5.23 22.13 -33.56
C ILE A 166 4.01 22.70 -32.84
N GLU A 167 4.11 23.90 -32.28
CA GLU A 167 3.02 24.60 -31.61
C GLU A 167 1.84 24.83 -32.57
N ARG A 168 2.08 25.31 -33.79
CA ARG A 168 1.02 25.49 -34.80
C ARG A 168 0.32 24.18 -35.16
N MET A 169 1.07 23.09 -35.27
CA MET A 169 0.52 21.77 -35.57
C MET A 169 -0.34 21.25 -34.42
N GLU A 170 0.15 21.37 -33.18
CA GLU A 170 -0.59 20.99 -31.98
C GLU A 170 -1.85 21.86 -31.80
N GLU A 171 -1.76 23.17 -32.05
CA GLU A 171 -2.90 24.11 -32.05
C GLU A 171 -3.92 23.73 -33.12
N ALA A 172 -3.49 23.41 -34.34
CA ALA A 172 -4.40 22.99 -35.41
C ALA A 172 -5.14 21.69 -35.07
N VAL A 173 -4.47 20.73 -34.41
CA VAL A 173 -5.09 19.48 -33.94
C VAL A 173 -6.10 19.72 -32.82
N THR A 174 -5.87 20.74 -32.00
CA THR A 174 -6.67 21.01 -30.80
C THR A 174 -7.74 22.10 -30.99
N ALA A 175 -7.74 22.80 -32.13
CA ALA A 175 -8.66 23.90 -32.42
C ALA A 175 -10.14 23.47 -32.44
N ASP A 176 -10.42 22.24 -32.88
CA ASP A 176 -11.79 21.70 -32.97
C ASP A 176 -12.24 20.99 -31.67
N ALA A 177 -11.42 21.00 -30.61
CA ALA A 177 -11.81 20.41 -29.33
C ALA A 177 -13.00 21.18 -28.75
N LYS A 178 -14.16 20.51 -28.66
CA LYS A 178 -15.38 21.04 -28.04
C LYS A 178 -15.61 20.38 -26.69
N VAL A 179 -16.34 21.08 -25.83
CA VAL A 179 -16.84 20.55 -24.56
C VAL A 179 -18.34 20.31 -24.73
N ASP A 180 -18.82 19.19 -24.20
CA ASP A 180 -20.26 18.97 -24.08
C ASP A 180 -20.78 19.73 -22.86
N GLU A 181 -21.65 20.72 -23.10
CA GLU A 181 -22.24 21.50 -22.01
C GLU A 181 -23.15 20.67 -21.11
N GLN A 182 -23.70 19.54 -21.59
CA GLN A 182 -24.43 18.60 -20.72
C GLN A 182 -23.49 17.89 -19.76
N GLU A 183 -22.28 17.55 -20.22
CA GLU A 183 -21.24 16.97 -19.35
C GLU A 183 -20.84 17.97 -18.28
N VAL A 184 -20.63 19.25 -18.63
CA VAL A 184 -20.30 20.34 -17.67
C VAL A 184 -21.40 20.50 -16.62
N ALA A 185 -22.66 20.58 -17.04
CA ALA A 185 -23.80 20.71 -16.14
C ALA A 185 -23.85 19.56 -15.12
N GLY A 186 -23.59 18.32 -15.57
CA GLY A 186 -23.60 17.13 -14.73
C GLY A 186 -22.61 17.15 -13.55
N TYR A 187 -21.61 18.03 -13.54
CA TYR A 187 -20.67 18.19 -12.42
C TYR A 187 -21.24 19.01 -11.25
N VAL A 188 -22.19 19.90 -11.50
CA VAL A 188 -22.80 20.78 -10.49
C VAL A 188 -24.26 20.45 -10.18
N GLU A 189 -24.86 19.62 -11.04
CA GLU A 189 -26.23 19.20 -10.90
C GLU A 189 -26.49 18.43 -9.61
N LYS A 190 -27.59 18.82 -8.96
CA LYS A 190 -28.13 18.19 -7.78
C LYS A 190 -29.40 17.45 -8.14
N TYR A 191 -29.57 16.30 -7.50
CA TYR A 191 -30.65 15.36 -7.75
C TYR A 191 -31.40 15.13 -6.44
N THR A 192 -32.71 14.98 -6.55
CA THR A 192 -33.58 14.52 -5.47
C THR A 192 -34.34 13.31 -5.94
N GLY A 193 -34.58 12.37 -5.05
CA GLY A 193 -35.30 11.15 -5.41
C GLY A 193 -35.76 10.40 -4.19
N LYS A 194 -36.49 9.32 -4.43
CA LYS A 194 -36.87 8.35 -3.41
C LYS A 194 -36.34 6.99 -3.80
N PHE A 195 -35.89 6.21 -2.83
CA PHE A 195 -35.40 4.85 -3.08
C PHE A 195 -36.11 3.81 -2.23
N THR A 196 -36.16 2.58 -2.72
CA THR A 196 -36.53 1.41 -1.93
C THR A 196 -35.46 0.34 -2.11
N ALA A 197 -35.16 -0.41 -1.05
CA ALA A 197 -34.05 -1.35 -1.01
C ALA A 197 -34.54 -2.80 -1.03
N PHE A 198 -33.90 -3.61 -1.86
CA PHE A 198 -34.03 -5.05 -1.92
C PHE A 198 -32.74 -5.65 -1.40
N ALA A 199 -32.84 -6.40 -0.29
CA ALA A 199 -31.71 -7.13 0.25
C ALA A 199 -31.70 -8.56 -0.30
N MET A 200 -30.49 -9.04 -0.62
CA MET A 200 -30.26 -10.45 -0.87
C MET A 200 -30.41 -11.25 0.42
N ASP A 201 -30.94 -12.47 0.32
CA ASP A 201 -30.97 -13.42 1.43
C ASP A 201 -30.21 -14.68 1.01
N GLU A 202 -28.90 -14.74 1.31
CA GLU A 202 -28.08 -15.89 0.92
C GLU A 202 -28.60 -17.22 1.50
N LYS A 203 -29.27 -17.21 2.66
CA LYS A 203 -29.77 -18.45 3.27
C LYS A 203 -30.99 -18.99 2.56
N LYS A 204 -31.80 -18.11 1.97
CA LYS A 204 -33.02 -18.48 1.25
C LYS A 204 -32.78 -18.60 -0.25
N ASP A 205 -32.14 -17.60 -0.84
CA ASP A 205 -32.03 -17.43 -2.29
C ASP A 205 -30.97 -18.35 -2.93
N ALA A 206 -29.95 -18.76 -2.16
CA ALA A 206 -28.89 -19.64 -2.67
C ALA A 206 -29.15 -21.14 -2.42
N GLN A 207 -30.32 -21.50 -1.89
CA GLN A 207 -30.68 -22.91 -1.70
C GLN A 207 -30.97 -23.56 -3.05
N PRO A 208 -30.50 -24.80 -3.28
CA PRO A 208 -30.94 -25.58 -4.43
C PRO A 208 -32.47 -25.79 -4.41
N ALA A 209 -33.06 -26.00 -5.59
CA ALA A 209 -34.48 -26.30 -5.66
C ALA A 209 -34.75 -27.66 -5.00
N ASP A 210 -35.95 -27.82 -4.42
CA ASP A 210 -36.36 -29.09 -3.82
C ASP A 210 -36.24 -30.26 -4.81
N GLN A 211 -36.58 -30.00 -6.07
CA GLN A 211 -36.42 -30.98 -7.15
C GLN A 211 -34.97 -31.42 -7.35
N ASP A 212 -33.99 -30.51 -7.27
CA ASP A 212 -32.57 -30.87 -7.41
C ASP A 212 -32.12 -31.78 -6.26
N ILE A 213 -32.64 -31.54 -5.05
CA ILE A 213 -32.33 -32.34 -3.86
C ILE A 213 -32.93 -33.74 -4.00
N ASP A 214 -34.19 -33.83 -4.43
CA ASP A 214 -34.89 -35.10 -4.65
C ASP A 214 -34.20 -35.92 -5.75
N ASP A 215 -33.83 -35.28 -6.87
CA ASP A 215 -33.13 -35.92 -7.98
C ASP A 215 -31.72 -36.40 -7.58
N PHE A 216 -31.00 -35.61 -6.78
CA PHE A 216 -29.73 -36.03 -6.22
C PHE A 216 -29.89 -37.25 -5.32
N PHE A 217 -30.87 -37.23 -4.40
CA PHE A 217 -31.10 -38.36 -3.50
C PHE A 217 -31.49 -39.63 -4.24
N ALA A 218 -32.31 -39.52 -5.30
CA ALA A 218 -32.76 -40.65 -6.10
C ALA A 218 -31.62 -41.31 -6.89
N ASN A 219 -30.74 -40.51 -7.49
CA ASN A 219 -29.77 -41.00 -8.47
C ASN A 219 -28.34 -41.14 -7.91
N ARG A 220 -27.99 -40.38 -6.87
CA ARG A 220 -26.61 -40.21 -6.36
C ARG A 220 -26.51 -40.45 -4.86
N LYS A 221 -27.42 -41.24 -4.31
CA LYS A 221 -27.51 -41.59 -2.88
C LYS A 221 -26.19 -42.08 -2.26
N ALA A 222 -25.38 -42.80 -3.03
CA ALA A 222 -24.10 -43.34 -2.60
C ALA A 222 -23.02 -42.26 -2.34
N GLU A 223 -23.20 -41.05 -2.86
CA GLU A 223 -22.29 -39.92 -2.63
C GLU A 223 -22.57 -39.19 -1.30
N ILE A 224 -23.73 -39.43 -0.69
CA ILE A 224 -24.12 -38.82 0.59
C ILE A 224 -23.36 -39.52 1.72
N LYS A 225 -22.39 -38.80 2.29
CA LYS A 225 -21.62 -39.26 3.45
C LYS A 225 -22.02 -38.48 4.69
N LEU A 226 -22.73 -39.14 5.59
CA LEU A 226 -22.97 -38.62 6.93
C LEU A 226 -21.76 -38.92 7.83
N PRO A 227 -21.51 -38.11 8.88
CA PRO A 227 -20.47 -38.38 9.85
C PRO A 227 -20.64 -39.77 10.48
N ASP A 228 -19.56 -40.52 10.62
CA ASP A 228 -19.59 -41.80 11.32
C ASP A 228 -19.97 -41.60 12.79
N SER A 229 -20.72 -42.57 13.31
CA SER A 229 -21.12 -42.61 14.71
C SER A 229 -19.93 -43.06 15.56
N LYS A 230 -19.55 -42.29 16.59
CA LYS A 230 -18.33 -42.55 17.37
C LYS A 230 -18.65 -42.78 18.85
N SER A 231 -18.07 -43.82 19.42
CA SER A 231 -18.07 -44.07 20.87
C SER A 231 -16.64 -43.92 21.39
N ALA A 232 -16.48 -43.35 22.57
CA ALA A 232 -15.18 -43.10 23.17
C ALA A 232 -15.17 -43.42 24.66
N LEU A 233 -13.98 -43.76 25.16
CA LEU A 233 -13.67 -43.84 26.57
C LEU A 233 -13.17 -42.47 27.03
N VAL A 234 -13.90 -41.83 27.93
CA VAL A 234 -13.62 -40.45 28.37
C VAL A 234 -12.98 -40.45 29.75
N ALA A 235 -11.79 -39.87 29.85
CA ALA A 235 -11.09 -39.53 31.08
C ALA A 235 -11.51 -38.12 31.54
N SER A 236 -12.33 -38.03 32.58
CA SER A 236 -12.84 -36.78 33.13
C SER A 236 -12.07 -36.35 34.37
N PHE A 237 -11.44 -35.18 34.31
CA PHE A 237 -10.72 -34.54 35.41
C PHE A 237 -11.61 -33.49 36.07
N VAL A 238 -12.32 -33.89 37.14
CA VAL A 238 -13.35 -33.08 37.80
C VAL A 238 -12.74 -32.27 38.94
N THR A 239 -12.88 -30.93 38.86
CA THR A 239 -12.28 -30.03 39.87
C THR A 239 -12.89 -30.24 41.25
N ALA A 240 -14.21 -30.45 41.33
CA ALA A 240 -14.91 -30.67 42.59
C ALA A 240 -14.44 -31.94 43.31
N ASP A 241 -14.19 -33.02 42.58
CA ASP A 241 -13.73 -34.30 43.14
C ASP A 241 -12.32 -34.17 43.72
N LEU A 242 -11.41 -33.45 43.04
CA LEU A 242 -10.08 -33.18 43.55
C LEU A 242 -10.13 -32.34 44.83
N LEU A 243 -10.91 -31.25 44.84
CA LEU A 243 -11.06 -30.40 46.02
C LEU A 243 -11.71 -31.15 47.19
N ALA A 244 -12.68 -32.05 46.93
CA ALA A 244 -13.27 -32.92 47.94
C ALA A 244 -12.22 -33.87 48.54
N LYS A 245 -11.35 -34.46 47.70
CA LYS A 245 -10.23 -35.30 48.16
C LYS A 245 -9.28 -34.51 49.07
N VAL A 246 -8.90 -33.29 48.68
CA VAL A 246 -8.08 -32.39 49.49
C VAL A 246 -8.76 -32.07 50.84
N ASN A 247 -10.02 -31.65 50.81
CA ASN A 247 -10.78 -31.30 52.01
C ASN A 247 -11.01 -32.49 52.95
N SER A 248 -11.07 -33.71 52.43
CA SER A 248 -11.24 -34.93 53.23
C SER A 248 -9.97 -35.41 53.95
N GLY A 249 -8.84 -34.69 53.79
CA GLY A 249 -7.55 -35.05 54.37
C GLY A 249 -6.88 -36.27 53.71
N LYS A 250 -7.38 -36.70 52.55
CA LYS A 250 -6.88 -37.86 51.78
C LYS A 250 -5.87 -37.49 50.69
N ALA A 251 -5.41 -36.23 50.67
CA ALA A 251 -4.37 -35.78 49.76
C ALA A 251 -2.98 -36.01 50.37
N ASP A 252 -2.02 -36.45 49.56
CA ASP A 252 -0.63 -36.52 49.98
C ASP A 252 -0.02 -35.11 50.10
N LYS A 253 1.17 -35.05 50.71
CA LYS A 253 1.87 -33.78 50.97
C LYS A 253 2.22 -33.02 49.68
N SER A 254 2.57 -33.72 48.60
CA SER A 254 2.95 -33.09 47.33
C SER A 254 1.74 -32.44 46.64
N LEU A 255 0.59 -33.11 46.68
CA LEU A 255 -0.65 -32.57 46.16
C LEU A 255 -1.13 -31.37 47.00
N LEU A 256 -1.01 -31.45 48.33
CA LEU A 256 -1.37 -30.33 49.21
C LEU A 256 -0.53 -29.08 48.92
N GLU A 257 0.78 -29.22 48.74
CA GLU A 257 1.69 -28.11 48.40
C GLU A 257 1.36 -27.43 47.07
N GLN A 258 0.78 -28.17 46.10
CA GLN A 258 0.40 -27.62 44.80
C GLN A 258 -0.98 -26.95 44.79
N ILE A 259 -1.88 -27.37 45.68
CA ILE A 259 -3.27 -26.90 45.72
C ILE A 259 -3.45 -25.75 46.71
N GLU A 260 -2.83 -25.84 47.88
CA GLU A 260 -2.96 -24.85 48.94
C GLU A 260 -2.04 -23.64 48.68
N PRO A 261 -2.60 -22.44 48.47
CA PRO A 261 -1.80 -21.24 48.24
C PRO A 261 -1.03 -20.84 49.50
N GLN A 262 0.18 -20.34 49.32
CA GLN A 262 0.98 -19.82 50.44
C GLN A 262 0.42 -18.47 50.93
N ASP A 263 0.57 -18.16 52.21
CA ASP A 263 0.07 -16.90 52.79
C ASP A 263 0.62 -15.65 52.06
N SER A 264 1.86 -15.73 51.55
CA SER A 264 2.48 -14.66 50.75
C SER A 264 1.77 -14.44 49.41
N GLU A 265 1.33 -15.51 48.74
CA GLU A 265 0.61 -15.44 47.46
C GLU A 265 -0.81 -14.92 47.66
N VAL A 266 -1.46 -15.33 48.76
CA VAL A 266 -2.78 -14.82 49.17
C VAL A 266 -2.71 -13.32 49.41
N ARG A 267 -1.64 -12.85 50.07
CA ARG A 267 -1.40 -11.42 50.31
C ARG A 267 -1.14 -10.66 49.01
N GLN A 268 -0.30 -11.20 48.12
CA GLN A 268 -0.02 -10.60 46.82
C GLN A 268 -1.30 -10.46 45.97
N GLN A 269 -2.17 -11.48 45.97
CA GLN A 269 -3.42 -11.42 45.25
C GLN A 269 -4.40 -10.40 45.86
N TYR A 270 -4.44 -10.26 47.19
CA TYR A 270 -5.19 -9.17 47.81
C TYR A 270 -4.68 -7.80 47.34
N ASP A 271 -3.36 -7.56 47.42
CA ASP A 271 -2.76 -6.27 47.07
C ASP A 271 -2.98 -5.89 45.60
N ALA A 272 -3.00 -6.87 44.69
CA ALA A 272 -3.28 -6.65 43.28
C ALA A 272 -4.73 -6.21 43.00
N PHE A 273 -5.69 -6.59 43.86
CA PHE A 273 -7.12 -6.36 43.64
C PHE A 273 -7.79 -5.50 44.73
N LYS A 274 -7.03 -4.94 45.66
CA LYS A 274 -7.52 -4.12 46.79
C LYS A 274 -8.27 -2.86 46.33
N ASP A 275 -7.84 -2.26 45.21
CA ASP A 275 -8.43 -1.03 44.67
C ASP A 275 -9.62 -1.29 43.72
N SER A 276 -9.91 -2.56 43.43
CA SER A 276 -11.01 -2.99 42.54
C SER A 276 -11.95 -3.98 43.24
N THR A 277 -11.69 -5.28 43.12
CA THR A 277 -12.58 -6.37 43.57
C THR A 277 -12.76 -6.39 45.10
N TYR A 278 -11.74 -5.96 45.85
CA TYR A 278 -11.77 -5.92 47.31
C TYR A 278 -11.86 -4.49 47.88
N LYS A 279 -12.31 -3.53 47.08
CA LYS A 279 -12.47 -2.13 47.52
C LYS A 279 -13.33 -2.06 48.79
N ASN A 280 -12.81 -1.34 49.79
CA ASN A 280 -13.43 -1.17 51.12
C ASN A 280 -13.58 -2.45 51.97
N LYS A 281 -12.86 -3.54 51.64
CA LYS A 281 -12.78 -4.74 52.47
C LYS A 281 -11.36 -4.92 52.98
N ASP A 282 -11.18 -5.38 54.21
CA ASP A 282 -9.86 -5.69 54.76
C ASP A 282 -9.36 -7.09 54.35
N PHE A 283 -8.06 -7.34 54.52
CA PHE A 283 -7.42 -8.61 54.18
C PHE A 283 -8.02 -9.80 54.92
N GLU A 284 -8.32 -9.67 56.22
CA GLU A 284 -8.84 -10.78 57.03
C GLU A 284 -10.25 -11.17 56.59
N SER A 285 -11.11 -10.19 56.28
CA SER A 285 -12.46 -10.42 55.78
C SER A 285 -12.50 -11.09 54.40
N THR A 286 -11.44 -10.94 53.59
CA THR A 286 -11.36 -11.47 52.22
C THR A 286 -10.48 -12.71 52.08
N LYS A 287 -9.65 -13.02 53.09
CA LYS A 287 -8.69 -14.13 53.09
C LYS A 287 -9.32 -15.45 52.65
N THR A 288 -10.44 -15.85 53.26
CA THR A 288 -11.14 -17.10 52.93
C THR A 288 -11.63 -17.15 51.48
N GLN A 289 -12.13 -16.03 50.95
CA GLN A 289 -12.59 -15.92 49.56
C GLN A 289 -11.42 -16.03 48.58
N ILE A 290 -10.31 -15.35 48.86
CA ILE A 290 -9.09 -15.39 48.04
C ILE A 290 -8.53 -16.81 48.01
N VAL A 291 -8.38 -17.43 49.19
CA VAL A 291 -7.90 -18.80 49.33
C VAL A 291 -8.79 -19.77 48.55
N THR A 292 -10.12 -19.69 48.68
CA THR A 292 -11.05 -20.57 47.95
C THR A 292 -10.92 -20.43 46.43
N THR A 293 -10.75 -19.19 45.96
CA THR A 293 -10.57 -18.88 44.54
C THR A 293 -9.23 -19.41 44.02
N MET A 294 -8.16 -19.20 44.77
CA MET A 294 -6.81 -19.68 44.44
C MET A 294 -6.74 -21.20 44.46
N ARG A 295 -7.30 -21.87 45.48
CA ARG A 295 -7.39 -23.35 45.56
C ARG A 295 -8.11 -23.91 44.33
N SER A 296 -9.22 -23.31 43.92
CA SER A 296 -9.96 -23.73 42.72
C SER A 296 -9.13 -23.54 41.43
N ARG A 297 -8.38 -22.44 41.34
CA ARG A 297 -7.49 -22.15 40.20
C ARG A 297 -6.31 -23.12 40.14
N ASN A 298 -5.66 -23.37 41.28
CA ASN A 298 -4.55 -24.30 41.43
C ASN A 298 -4.99 -25.73 41.11
N ALA A 299 -6.16 -26.15 41.62
CA ALA A 299 -6.77 -27.44 41.29
C ALA A 299 -7.02 -27.62 39.78
N ARG A 300 -7.57 -26.60 39.11
CA ARG A 300 -7.74 -26.63 37.65
C ARG A 300 -6.40 -26.73 36.92
N ARG A 301 -5.39 -25.93 37.32
CA ARG A 301 -4.05 -25.97 36.72
C ARG A 301 -3.38 -27.33 36.89
N PHE A 302 -3.46 -27.90 38.09
CA PHE A 302 -2.94 -29.24 38.38
C PHE A 302 -3.58 -30.29 37.47
N LEU A 303 -4.91 -30.33 37.42
CA LEU A 303 -5.65 -31.27 36.57
C LEU A 303 -5.35 -31.05 35.08
N GLN A 304 -5.13 -29.80 34.66
CA GLN A 304 -4.76 -29.49 33.28
C GLN A 304 -3.39 -30.07 32.94
N ASN A 305 -2.43 -30.00 33.84
CA ASN A 305 -1.11 -30.62 33.64
C ASN A 305 -1.24 -32.15 33.57
N GLN A 306 -2.03 -32.77 34.46
CA GLN A 306 -2.30 -34.21 34.42
C GLN A 306 -2.92 -34.65 33.09
N ALA A 307 -3.90 -33.90 32.58
CA ALA A 307 -4.53 -34.19 31.30
C ALA A 307 -3.57 -33.99 30.12
N LYS A 308 -2.68 -32.99 30.16
CA LYS A 308 -1.62 -32.81 29.14
C LYS A 308 -0.63 -33.95 29.16
N GLU A 309 -0.15 -34.35 30.33
CA GLU A 309 0.76 -35.49 30.49
C GLU A 309 0.12 -36.77 29.97
N LEU A 310 -1.17 -36.99 30.23
CA LEU A 310 -1.92 -38.10 29.65
C LEU A 310 -1.91 -38.04 28.11
N ILE A 311 -2.23 -36.91 27.50
CA ILE A 311 -2.21 -36.77 26.03
C ILE A 311 -0.81 -37.04 25.46
N GLU A 312 0.24 -36.49 26.07
CA GLU A 312 1.63 -36.68 25.61
C GLU A 312 2.05 -38.16 25.60
N LYS A 313 1.59 -38.98 26.57
CA LYS A 313 1.83 -40.43 26.59
C LYS A 313 1.21 -41.19 25.42
N PHE A 314 0.31 -40.56 24.67
CA PHE A 314 -0.38 -41.14 23.52
C PHE A 314 -0.12 -40.38 22.21
N ARG A 315 0.77 -39.36 22.21
CA ARG A 315 1.11 -38.63 20.99
C ARG A 315 1.80 -39.52 19.95
N ALA A 316 2.67 -40.43 20.38
CA ALA A 316 3.33 -41.39 19.51
C ALA A 316 2.67 -42.79 19.58
N PRO A 317 2.59 -43.53 18.46
CA PRO A 317 2.19 -44.93 18.49
C PRO A 317 3.29 -45.79 19.14
N VAL A 318 2.90 -46.84 19.85
CA VAL A 318 3.82 -47.86 20.36
C VAL A 318 3.89 -48.98 19.33
N GLN A 319 5.09 -49.33 18.87
CA GLN A 319 5.27 -50.34 17.83
C GLN A 319 4.74 -51.70 18.29
N GLY A 320 3.81 -52.28 17.53
CA GLY A 320 3.21 -53.58 17.82
C GLY A 320 2.06 -53.57 18.84
N GLU A 321 1.65 -52.40 19.35
CA GLU A 321 0.48 -52.23 20.23
C GLU A 321 -0.81 -52.34 19.41
N SER A 322 -1.75 -53.20 19.83
CA SER A 322 -3.09 -53.25 19.22
C SER A 322 -3.99 -52.12 19.74
N ASP A 323 -5.02 -51.74 18.99
CA ASP A 323 -5.96 -50.68 19.42
C ASP A 323 -6.61 -50.98 20.77
N SER A 324 -6.92 -52.26 21.03
CA SER A 324 -7.54 -52.69 22.29
C SER A 324 -6.56 -52.58 23.46
N ASP A 325 -5.28 -52.91 23.24
CA ASP A 325 -4.23 -52.73 24.23
C ASP A 325 -4.00 -51.25 24.53
N ARG A 326 -4.03 -50.41 23.48
CA ARG A 326 -3.90 -48.97 23.59
C ARG A 326 -5.03 -48.32 24.37
N ILE A 327 -6.29 -48.71 24.11
CA ILE A 327 -7.45 -48.24 24.88
C ILE A 327 -7.33 -48.67 26.34
N SER A 328 -6.90 -49.91 26.60
CA SER A 328 -6.67 -50.43 27.95
C SER A 328 -5.57 -49.66 28.68
N ARG A 329 -4.47 -49.34 27.99
CA ARG A 329 -3.40 -48.50 28.52
C ARG A 329 -3.90 -47.08 28.80
N PHE A 330 -4.73 -46.51 27.92
CA PHE A 330 -5.34 -45.19 28.13
C PHE A 330 -6.16 -45.17 29.41
N GLN A 331 -7.02 -46.17 29.61
CA GLN A 331 -7.78 -46.31 30.84
C GLN A 331 -6.86 -46.34 32.08
N GLN A 332 -5.86 -47.20 32.08
CA GLN A 332 -4.93 -47.36 33.21
C GLN A 332 -4.15 -46.07 33.50
N GLU A 333 -3.60 -45.41 32.48
CA GLU A 333 -2.84 -44.18 32.65
C GLU A 333 -3.73 -43.00 33.09
N ALA A 334 -4.97 -42.96 32.62
CA ALA A 334 -5.94 -41.95 33.03
C ALA A 334 -6.40 -42.15 34.48
N GLU A 335 -6.66 -43.39 34.91
CA GLU A 335 -6.98 -43.72 36.31
C GLU A 335 -5.80 -43.40 37.24
N LYS A 336 -4.56 -43.71 36.84
CA LYS A 336 -3.34 -43.31 37.56
C LYS A 336 -3.22 -41.78 37.69
N ALA A 337 -3.60 -41.04 36.65
CA ALA A 337 -3.65 -39.58 36.66
C ALA A 337 -4.84 -39.01 37.46
N GLY A 338 -5.68 -39.87 38.05
CA GLY A 338 -6.82 -39.48 38.89
C GLY A 338 -8.07 -39.07 38.12
N ALA A 339 -8.17 -39.41 36.83
CA ALA A 339 -9.37 -39.16 36.04
C ALA A 339 -10.48 -40.16 36.34
N LYS A 340 -11.74 -39.71 36.25
CA LYS A 340 -12.90 -40.59 36.25
C LYS A 340 -13.17 -41.07 34.82
N ILE A 341 -13.18 -42.39 34.64
CA ILE A 341 -13.38 -43.00 33.33
C ILE A 341 -14.87 -43.26 33.08
N THR A 342 -15.35 -42.91 31.89
CA THR A 342 -16.73 -43.16 31.45
C THR A 342 -16.75 -43.58 29.99
N GLN A 343 -17.37 -44.72 29.69
CA GLN A 343 -17.64 -45.13 28.31
C GLN A 343 -18.86 -44.37 27.78
N THR A 344 -18.75 -43.76 26.61
CA THR A 344 -19.89 -43.09 25.97
C THR A 344 -20.69 -44.06 25.11
N GLY A 345 -21.96 -43.75 24.87
CA GLY A 345 -22.69 -44.32 23.73
C GLY A 345 -22.19 -43.73 22.40
N PHE A 346 -22.80 -44.15 21.30
CA PHE A 346 -22.51 -43.61 19.97
C PHE A 346 -23.00 -42.17 19.82
N LEU A 347 -22.06 -41.29 19.51
CA LEU A 347 -22.29 -39.90 19.15
C LEU A 347 -22.37 -39.80 17.64
N THR A 348 -23.53 -39.40 17.12
CA THR A 348 -23.78 -39.18 15.69
C THR A 348 -23.73 -37.68 15.36
N GLY A 349 -24.35 -36.83 16.20
CA GLY A 349 -24.38 -35.37 16.08
C GLY A 349 -24.85 -34.66 17.36
N GLY A 350 -24.67 -33.34 17.44
CA GLY A 350 -25.09 -32.50 18.58
C GLY A 350 -24.11 -32.44 19.77
N ASP A 351 -24.55 -31.78 20.84
CA ASP A 351 -23.72 -31.42 22.00
C ASP A 351 -23.88 -32.35 23.22
N SER A 352 -24.88 -33.23 23.18
CA SER A 352 -25.14 -34.19 24.25
C SER A 352 -24.43 -35.50 23.95
N ILE A 353 -23.67 -36.01 24.91
CA ILE A 353 -22.92 -37.25 24.75
C ILE A 353 -23.62 -38.34 25.57
N PRO A 354 -24.18 -39.39 24.93
CA PRO A 354 -24.82 -40.47 25.65
C PRO A 354 -23.86 -41.09 26.68
N GLY A 355 -24.32 -41.23 27.93
CA GLY A 355 -23.50 -41.73 29.05
C GLY A 355 -22.80 -40.65 29.88
N LEU A 356 -22.83 -39.38 29.45
CA LEU A 356 -22.30 -38.24 30.22
C LEU A 356 -23.41 -37.23 30.57
N PRO A 357 -23.37 -36.65 31.79
CA PRO A 357 -24.36 -35.66 32.19
C PRO A 357 -24.12 -34.31 31.51
N GLY A 358 -25.21 -33.63 31.16
CA GLY A 358 -25.19 -32.26 30.62
C GLY A 358 -24.73 -32.13 29.16
N LYS A 359 -24.70 -30.89 28.68
CA LYS A 359 -24.16 -30.55 27.35
C LYS A 359 -22.64 -30.41 27.42
N ASN A 360 -21.94 -31.02 26.48
CA ASN A 360 -20.49 -31.14 26.46
C ASN A 360 -19.93 -30.84 25.06
N ASP A 361 -20.25 -29.67 24.49
CA ASP A 361 -19.97 -29.28 23.10
C ASP A 361 -18.50 -29.47 22.71
N SER A 362 -17.59 -29.03 23.57
CA SER A 362 -16.13 -29.14 23.36
C SER A 362 -15.66 -30.59 23.29
N LEU A 363 -16.20 -31.45 24.15
CA LEU A 363 -15.85 -32.88 24.18
C LEU A 363 -16.50 -33.63 23.01
N ALA A 364 -17.75 -33.29 22.68
CA ALA A 364 -18.46 -33.87 21.55
C ALA A 364 -17.72 -33.56 20.23
N ARG A 365 -17.22 -32.33 20.07
CA ARG A 365 -16.35 -31.94 18.95
C ARG A 365 -15.02 -32.68 18.96
N ALA A 366 -14.38 -32.80 20.13
CA ALA A 366 -13.12 -33.51 20.27
C ALA A 366 -13.24 -34.99 19.86
N ILE A 367 -14.31 -35.68 20.28
CA ILE A 367 -14.60 -37.07 19.89
C ILE A 367 -14.87 -37.17 18.39
N ARG A 368 -15.66 -36.26 17.81
CA ARG A 368 -15.96 -36.27 16.36
C ARG A 368 -14.72 -36.13 15.49
N ASN A 369 -13.68 -35.43 15.96
CA ASN A 369 -12.44 -35.23 15.21
C ASN A 369 -11.53 -36.47 15.19
N LEU A 370 -11.71 -37.43 16.10
CA LEU A 370 -10.93 -38.68 16.14
C LEU A 370 -11.27 -39.56 14.95
N GLN A 371 -10.28 -40.09 14.24
CA GLN A 371 -10.47 -40.88 13.02
C GLN A 371 -10.29 -42.37 13.26
N SER A 372 -9.32 -42.75 14.09
CA SER A 372 -8.91 -44.15 14.26
C SER A 372 -9.18 -44.66 15.68
N LYS A 373 -9.55 -45.94 15.79
CA LYS A 373 -9.70 -46.59 17.09
C LYS A 373 -8.40 -46.51 17.88
N GLY A 374 -8.47 -46.21 19.18
CA GLY A 374 -7.31 -45.97 20.04
C GLY A 374 -6.67 -44.58 19.91
N GLU A 375 -7.18 -43.72 19.03
CA GLU A 375 -6.74 -42.32 18.94
C GLU A 375 -7.23 -41.52 20.16
N VAL A 376 -6.39 -40.61 20.66
CA VAL A 376 -6.67 -39.80 21.85
C VAL A 376 -6.89 -38.35 21.44
N SER A 377 -7.93 -37.74 22.00
CA SER A 377 -8.34 -36.39 21.65
C SER A 377 -7.46 -35.34 22.29
N GLU A 378 -7.50 -34.15 21.71
CA GLU A 378 -7.13 -32.94 22.42
C GLU A 378 -8.01 -32.74 23.66
N MET A 379 -7.52 -31.92 24.59
CA MET A 379 -8.22 -31.65 25.83
C MET A 379 -9.49 -30.82 25.60
N ALA A 380 -10.62 -31.32 26.08
CA ALA A 380 -11.89 -30.62 26.07
C ALA A 380 -12.14 -29.92 27.41
N TYR A 381 -12.40 -28.61 27.40
CA TYR A 381 -12.70 -27.82 28.59
C TYR A 381 -14.20 -27.75 28.88
N SER A 382 -14.56 -27.76 30.16
CA SER A 382 -15.93 -27.55 30.67
C SER A 382 -15.91 -26.69 31.95
N PRO A 383 -17.05 -26.12 32.37
CA PRO A 383 -17.14 -25.41 33.65
C PRO A 383 -16.75 -26.28 34.87
N THR A 384 -16.98 -27.59 34.78
CA THR A 384 -16.78 -28.57 35.86
C THR A 384 -15.38 -29.20 35.89
N GLY A 385 -14.56 -29.00 34.84
CA GLY A 385 -13.25 -29.63 34.71
C GLY A 385 -12.80 -29.77 33.25
N MET A 386 -11.99 -30.78 32.97
CA MET A 386 -11.54 -31.09 31.61
C MET A 386 -11.72 -32.57 31.30
N ALA A 387 -11.78 -32.91 30.04
CA ALA A 387 -11.92 -34.28 29.58
C ALA A 387 -10.96 -34.58 28.42
N VAL A 388 -10.50 -35.82 28.35
CA VAL A 388 -9.72 -36.37 27.24
C VAL A 388 -10.42 -37.65 26.80
N ALA A 389 -10.69 -37.82 25.51
CA ALA A 389 -11.37 -38.99 24.98
C ALA A 389 -10.39 -39.90 24.24
N CYS A 390 -10.57 -41.21 24.35
CA CYS A 390 -9.92 -42.20 23.50
C CYS A 390 -10.98 -42.90 22.67
N LEU A 391 -10.84 -42.92 21.34
CA LEU A 391 -11.84 -43.48 20.44
C LEU A 391 -11.90 -45.01 20.63
N THR A 392 -13.06 -45.54 20.99
CA THR A 392 -13.22 -46.99 21.22
C THR A 392 -13.87 -47.68 20.04
N GLU A 393 -14.79 -47.01 19.37
CA GLU A 393 -15.54 -47.59 18.26
C GLU A 393 -15.97 -46.52 17.25
N VAL A 394 -15.81 -46.86 15.97
CA VAL A 394 -16.33 -46.08 14.84
C VAL A 394 -17.33 -46.97 14.13
N GLN A 395 -18.58 -46.55 14.12
CA GLN A 395 -19.64 -47.22 13.39
C GLN A 395 -19.94 -46.38 12.14
N PRO A 396 -19.69 -46.92 10.94
CA PRO A 396 -20.04 -46.24 9.70
C PRO A 396 -21.52 -45.92 9.68
N THR A 397 -21.87 -44.66 9.39
CA THR A 397 -23.27 -44.29 9.27
C THR A 397 -23.81 -44.86 7.95
N PRO A 398 -24.88 -45.68 7.98
CA PRO A 398 -25.41 -46.26 6.77
C PRO A 398 -25.91 -45.16 5.83
N VAL A 399 -25.88 -45.45 4.52
CA VAL A 399 -26.45 -44.55 3.52
C VAL A 399 -27.91 -44.24 3.90
N PRO A 400 -28.29 -42.96 4.05
CA PRO A 400 -29.58 -42.59 4.64
C PRO A 400 -30.75 -43.18 3.84
N SER A 401 -31.76 -43.79 4.45
CA SER A 401 -32.88 -44.37 3.68
C SER A 401 -33.84 -43.31 3.13
N GLU A 402 -33.97 -42.16 3.81
CA GLU A 402 -34.92 -41.08 3.53
C GLU A 402 -34.24 -39.70 3.64
N ILE A 403 -34.87 -38.68 3.05
CA ILE A 403 -34.43 -37.28 3.17
C ILE A 403 -34.98 -36.70 4.48
N ASN A 404 -34.10 -36.48 5.45
CA ASN A 404 -34.37 -35.67 6.64
C ASN A 404 -33.64 -34.31 6.54
N ALA A 405 -33.74 -33.47 7.57
CA ALA A 405 -33.12 -32.15 7.57
C ALA A 405 -31.59 -32.20 7.38
N GLU A 406 -30.90 -33.15 8.02
CA GLU A 406 -29.45 -33.32 7.93
C GLU A 406 -29.01 -33.79 6.54
N VAL A 407 -29.71 -34.79 5.99
CA VAL A 407 -29.47 -35.30 4.63
C VAL A 407 -29.69 -34.20 3.58
N ARG A 408 -30.73 -33.37 3.76
CA ARG A 408 -31.01 -32.22 2.90
C ARG A 408 -29.85 -31.21 2.92
N GLU A 409 -29.30 -30.89 4.09
CA GLU A 409 -28.17 -29.97 4.20
C GLU A 409 -26.92 -30.53 3.49
N VAL A 410 -26.63 -31.82 3.64
CA VAL A 410 -25.50 -32.47 2.96
C VAL A 410 -25.67 -32.46 1.44
N ILE A 411 -26.85 -32.82 0.93
CA ILE A 411 -27.14 -32.77 -0.51
C ILE A 411 -27.01 -31.33 -1.03
N ALA A 412 -27.57 -30.35 -0.30
CA ALA A 412 -27.49 -28.96 -0.69
C ALA A 412 -26.04 -28.46 -0.76
N ASP A 413 -25.18 -28.89 0.16
CA ASP A 413 -23.76 -28.55 0.17
C ASP A 413 -22.97 -29.18 -0.98
N LEU A 414 -23.30 -30.44 -1.34
CA LEU A 414 -22.72 -31.16 -2.49
C LEU A 414 -23.11 -30.50 -3.82
N LEU A 415 -24.40 -30.22 -4.02
CA LEU A 415 -24.90 -29.52 -5.21
C LEU A 415 -24.26 -28.14 -5.35
N LEU A 416 -24.12 -27.42 -4.22
CA LEU A 416 -23.44 -26.14 -4.21
C LEU A 416 -21.97 -26.26 -4.59
N ALA A 417 -21.24 -27.25 -4.06
CA ALA A 417 -19.84 -27.46 -4.41
C ALA A 417 -19.66 -27.75 -5.90
N GLU A 418 -20.54 -28.56 -6.49
CA GLU A 418 -20.56 -28.87 -7.93
C GLU A 418 -20.78 -27.61 -8.77
N ARG A 419 -21.82 -26.82 -8.45
CA ARG A 419 -22.14 -25.59 -9.16
C ARG A 419 -21.08 -24.51 -9.01
N ALA A 420 -20.50 -24.38 -7.81
CA ALA A 420 -19.43 -23.45 -7.55
C ALA A 420 -18.15 -23.82 -8.31
N ASN A 421 -17.81 -25.12 -8.40
CA ASN A 421 -16.69 -25.58 -9.21
C ASN A 421 -16.91 -25.34 -10.71
N ALA A 422 -18.13 -25.60 -11.22
CA ALA A 422 -18.47 -25.26 -12.60
C ALA A 422 -18.29 -23.75 -12.87
N PHE A 423 -18.74 -22.90 -11.94
CA PHE A 423 -18.55 -21.46 -12.01
C PHE A 423 -17.06 -21.04 -11.99
N TYR A 424 -16.22 -21.71 -11.19
CA TYR A 424 -14.77 -21.50 -11.22
C TYR A 424 -14.17 -21.82 -12.59
N GLN A 425 -14.57 -22.94 -13.20
CA GLN A 425 -14.07 -23.35 -14.51
C GLN A 425 -14.46 -22.33 -15.61
N GLU A 426 -15.66 -21.77 -15.52
CA GLU A 426 -16.16 -20.78 -16.46
C GLU A 426 -15.47 -19.40 -16.30
N GLN A 427 -15.33 -18.92 -15.06
CA GLN A 427 -14.96 -17.52 -14.80
C GLN A 427 -13.50 -17.32 -14.38
N VAL A 428 -12.82 -18.35 -13.89
CA VAL A 428 -11.50 -18.22 -13.25
C VAL A 428 -10.43 -19.05 -13.94
N ALA A 429 -10.75 -20.26 -14.42
CA ALA A 429 -9.75 -21.21 -14.91
C ALA A 429 -8.94 -20.70 -16.11
N SER A 430 -9.52 -19.86 -16.97
CA SER A 430 -8.83 -19.26 -18.13
C SER A 430 -7.62 -18.40 -17.75
N TYR A 431 -7.60 -17.85 -16.53
CA TYR A 431 -6.50 -17.03 -16.02
C TYR A 431 -5.35 -17.88 -15.44
N ALA A 432 -5.54 -19.18 -15.24
CA ALA A 432 -4.55 -20.03 -14.57
C ALA A 432 -3.22 -20.13 -15.35
N SER A 433 -3.27 -20.14 -16.69
CA SER A 433 -2.07 -20.12 -17.54
C SER A 433 -1.37 -18.77 -17.57
N LEU A 434 -2.08 -17.67 -17.29
CA LEU A 434 -1.52 -16.32 -17.24
C LEU A 434 -0.86 -16.02 -15.89
N ALA A 435 -1.38 -16.61 -14.80
CA ALA A 435 -0.93 -16.32 -13.45
C ALA A 435 0.60 -16.45 -13.22
N PRO A 436 1.31 -17.47 -13.76
CA PRO A 436 2.76 -17.57 -13.59
C PRO A 436 3.57 -16.50 -14.33
N THR A 437 2.95 -15.78 -15.27
CA THR A 437 3.62 -14.80 -16.15
C THR A 437 3.49 -13.36 -15.65
N VAL A 438 2.62 -13.12 -14.66
CA VAL A 438 2.33 -11.78 -14.13
C VAL A 438 3.06 -11.51 -12.83
N LYS A 439 3.44 -10.26 -12.60
CA LYS A 439 4.07 -9.83 -11.32
C LYS A 439 3.03 -9.48 -10.26
N ASP A 440 1.86 -9.04 -10.70
CA ASP A 440 0.78 -8.53 -9.84
C ASP A 440 -0.57 -9.03 -10.38
N ARG A 441 -1.49 -9.34 -9.47
CA ARG A 441 -2.84 -9.82 -9.82
C ARG A 441 -3.59 -8.89 -10.79
N ARG A 442 -3.34 -7.58 -10.75
CA ARG A 442 -3.95 -6.59 -11.67
C ARG A 442 -3.55 -6.81 -13.12
N GLU A 443 -2.41 -7.46 -13.36
CA GLU A 443 -1.94 -7.76 -14.72
C GLU A 443 -2.72 -8.91 -15.37
N LEU A 444 -3.42 -9.75 -14.59
CA LEU A 444 -4.27 -10.83 -15.13
C LEU A 444 -5.34 -10.29 -16.09
N GLY A 445 -5.84 -9.09 -15.83
CA GLY A 445 -6.87 -8.44 -16.63
C GLY A 445 -6.36 -7.71 -17.87
N ARG A 446 -5.04 -7.48 -17.99
CA ARG A 446 -4.47 -6.60 -19.05
C ARG A 446 -4.88 -7.01 -20.46
N PRO A 447 -4.80 -8.29 -20.89
CA PRO A 447 -5.13 -8.65 -22.26
C PRO A 447 -6.53 -8.17 -22.69
N ARG A 448 -7.54 -8.47 -21.86
CA ARG A 448 -8.92 -8.07 -22.12
C ARG A 448 -9.15 -6.57 -22.01
N MET A 449 -8.50 -5.90 -21.06
CA MET A 449 -8.56 -4.43 -20.96
C MET A 449 -7.98 -3.76 -22.21
N THR A 450 -6.88 -4.28 -22.76
CA THR A 450 -6.29 -3.79 -24.01
C THR A 450 -7.21 -4.05 -25.21
N GLU A 451 -7.91 -5.19 -25.27
CA GLU A 451 -8.93 -5.44 -26.29
C GLU A 451 -10.04 -4.39 -26.24
N ILE A 452 -10.60 -4.11 -25.05
CA ILE A 452 -11.65 -3.10 -24.86
C ILE A 452 -11.15 -1.71 -25.27
N GLN A 453 -9.93 -1.35 -24.86
CA GLN A 453 -9.34 -0.06 -25.17
C GLN A 453 -9.16 0.15 -26.68
N ASN A 454 -8.74 -0.91 -27.39
CA ASN A 454 -8.45 -0.86 -28.83
C ASN A 454 -9.68 -1.07 -29.72
N ASP A 455 -10.83 -1.45 -29.16
CA ASP A 455 -12.06 -1.60 -29.92
C ASP A 455 -12.55 -0.24 -30.42
N GLN A 456 -12.53 -0.04 -31.74
CA GLN A 456 -12.95 1.22 -32.37
C GLN A 456 -14.48 1.33 -32.53
N THR A 457 -15.22 0.24 -32.28
CA THR A 457 -16.68 0.23 -32.37
C THR A 457 -17.37 0.76 -31.11
N LEU A 458 -16.64 0.80 -29.99
CA LEU A 458 -17.13 1.29 -28.70
C LEU A 458 -16.82 2.78 -28.53
N SER A 459 -17.79 3.54 -28.03
CA SER A 459 -17.58 4.88 -27.50
C SER A 459 -16.69 4.88 -26.24
N ASP A 460 -16.09 6.03 -25.91
CA ASP A 460 -15.29 6.18 -24.69
C ASP A 460 -16.07 5.80 -23.41
N GLU A 461 -17.37 6.10 -23.38
CA GLU A 461 -18.25 5.77 -22.24
C GLU A 461 -18.52 4.27 -22.14
N GLU A 462 -18.78 3.59 -23.27
CA GLU A 462 -18.96 2.13 -23.30
C GLU A 462 -17.69 1.41 -22.89
N LYS A 463 -16.52 1.89 -23.34
CA LYS A 463 -15.22 1.36 -22.91
C LYS A 463 -15.03 1.46 -21.40
N GLN A 464 -15.28 2.65 -20.82
CA GLN A 464 -15.17 2.86 -19.38
C GLN A 464 -16.12 1.95 -18.61
N THR A 465 -17.37 1.81 -19.06
CA THR A 465 -18.37 0.95 -18.43
C THR A 465 -17.94 -0.52 -18.46
N LEU A 466 -17.50 -1.01 -19.63
CA LEU A 466 -17.07 -2.39 -19.79
C LEU A 466 -15.79 -2.69 -19.00
N MET A 467 -14.83 -1.74 -18.97
CA MET A 467 -13.62 -1.86 -18.15
C MET A 467 -13.94 -1.90 -16.66
N ALA A 468 -14.85 -1.04 -16.18
CA ALA A 468 -15.27 -1.02 -14.78
C ALA A 468 -15.96 -2.32 -14.38
N SER A 469 -16.89 -2.81 -15.21
CA SER A 469 -17.57 -4.10 -15.00
C SER A 469 -16.56 -5.25 -14.93
N TYR A 470 -15.64 -5.31 -15.89
CA TYR A 470 -14.62 -6.35 -15.94
C TYR A 470 -13.65 -6.30 -14.75
N GLN A 471 -13.29 -5.10 -14.28
CA GLN A 471 -12.48 -4.95 -13.07
C GLN A 471 -13.21 -5.45 -11.82
N GLU A 472 -14.51 -5.18 -11.70
CA GLU A 472 -15.34 -5.70 -10.60
C GLU A 472 -15.40 -7.23 -10.63
N GLU A 473 -15.59 -7.83 -11.81
CA GLU A 473 -15.56 -9.29 -11.99
C GLU A 473 -14.22 -9.91 -11.58
N LEU A 474 -13.11 -9.31 -12.00
CA LEU A 474 -11.77 -9.79 -11.59
C LEU A 474 -11.60 -9.71 -10.07
N GLN A 475 -12.04 -8.62 -9.45
CA GLN A 475 -11.93 -8.41 -8.01
C GLN A 475 -12.81 -9.40 -7.23
N GLU A 476 -14.02 -9.67 -7.70
CA GLU A 476 -14.99 -10.52 -7.03
C GLU A 476 -14.70 -12.01 -7.25
N TYR A 477 -14.33 -12.40 -8.47
CA TYR A 477 -14.25 -13.81 -8.88
C TYR A 477 -12.84 -14.35 -9.03
N VAL A 478 -11.87 -13.55 -9.50
CA VAL A 478 -10.54 -14.08 -9.87
C VAL A 478 -9.48 -13.83 -8.79
N PHE A 479 -9.37 -12.60 -8.31
CA PHE A 479 -8.35 -12.19 -7.33
C PHE A 479 -8.36 -12.97 -6.01
N PRO A 480 -9.50 -13.46 -5.47
CA PRO A 480 -9.50 -14.30 -4.27
C PRO A 480 -8.67 -15.59 -4.40
N PHE A 481 -8.47 -16.08 -5.63
CA PHE A 481 -7.70 -17.30 -5.92
C PHE A 481 -6.24 -17.03 -6.21
N PHE A 482 -5.84 -15.77 -6.43
CA PHE A 482 -4.45 -15.42 -6.67
C PHE A 482 -3.58 -15.65 -5.44
N ARG A 483 -2.46 -16.33 -5.67
CA ARG A 483 -1.40 -16.54 -4.69
C ARG A 483 -0.16 -15.84 -5.23
N GLU A 484 0.33 -14.89 -4.46
CA GLU A 484 1.50 -14.10 -4.82
C GLU A 484 2.74 -14.99 -4.92
N GLU A 485 3.69 -14.54 -5.73
CA GLU A 485 5.03 -15.11 -5.80
C GLU A 485 5.67 -15.13 -4.40
N LYS A 486 6.31 -16.26 -4.06
CA LYS A 486 7.09 -16.39 -2.83
C LYS A 486 8.50 -16.83 -3.15
N ARG A 487 9.47 -16.24 -2.46
CA ARG A 487 10.89 -16.59 -2.64
C ARG A 487 11.51 -16.91 -1.29
N SER A 488 12.34 -17.94 -1.26
CA SER A 488 13.28 -18.20 -0.17
C SER A 488 14.68 -17.86 -0.63
N PHE A 489 15.48 -17.32 0.29
CA PHE A 489 16.83 -16.87 -0.03
C PHE A 489 17.75 -17.02 1.18
N ALA A 490 19.03 -17.26 0.93
CA ALA A 490 20.06 -17.08 1.94
C ALA A 490 20.49 -15.62 1.96
N LEU A 491 20.77 -15.09 3.14
CA LEU A 491 21.04 -13.68 3.36
C LEU A 491 22.32 -13.53 4.16
N VAL A 492 23.19 -12.61 3.71
CA VAL A 492 24.30 -12.09 4.49
C VAL A 492 24.01 -10.64 4.83
N SER A 493 24.07 -10.29 6.12
CA SER A 493 23.89 -8.92 6.62
C SER A 493 25.16 -8.35 7.23
N PHE A 494 25.36 -7.06 7.00
CA PHE A 494 26.41 -6.23 7.59
C PHE A 494 25.75 -5.10 8.37
N SER A 495 25.69 -5.25 9.70
CA SER A 495 25.03 -4.30 10.59
C SER A 495 25.94 -3.11 10.90
N PRO A 496 25.50 -1.85 10.70
CA PRO A 496 26.30 -0.65 10.96
C PRO A 496 26.89 -0.60 12.37
N GLU A 497 26.14 -1.07 13.38
CA GLU A 497 26.57 -1.13 14.78
C GLU A 497 27.92 -1.85 14.97
N LYS A 498 28.20 -2.90 14.18
CA LYS A 498 29.46 -3.64 14.26
C LYS A 498 30.67 -2.85 13.74
N PHE A 499 30.44 -1.79 12.96
CA PHE A 499 31.50 -0.95 12.40
C PHE A 499 31.81 0.27 13.27
N LEU A 500 30.94 0.63 14.23
CA LEU A 500 31.15 1.79 15.09
C LEU A 500 32.48 1.79 15.86
N ALA A 501 32.97 0.62 16.25
CA ALA A 501 34.21 0.46 16.99
C ALA A 501 35.48 0.67 16.14
N ASP A 502 35.37 0.53 14.81
CA ASP A 502 36.50 0.70 13.89
C ASP A 502 36.68 2.17 13.45
N ILE A 503 35.69 3.03 13.75
CA ILE A 503 35.69 4.42 13.31
C ILE A 503 36.63 5.24 14.19
N VAL A 504 37.67 5.77 13.56
CA VAL A 504 38.59 6.72 14.17
C VAL A 504 38.06 8.14 13.94
N GLU A 505 37.90 8.92 15.01
CA GLU A 505 37.32 10.27 14.93
C GLU A 505 38.11 11.22 14.04
N SER A 506 39.42 11.02 13.89
CA SER A 506 40.26 11.80 12.96
C SER A 506 39.91 11.61 11.48
N GLU A 507 39.14 10.58 11.14
CA GLU A 507 38.65 10.32 9.78
C GLU A 507 37.30 10.99 9.50
N LEU A 508 36.67 11.60 10.52
CA LEU A 508 35.41 12.32 10.37
C LEU A 508 35.69 13.76 9.95
N ASP A 509 35.17 14.14 8.78
CA ASP A 509 35.25 15.52 8.31
C ASP A 509 34.13 16.35 8.96
N LEU A 510 34.44 16.94 10.13
CA LEU A 510 33.51 17.75 10.90
C LEU A 510 33.11 19.04 10.15
N GLU A 511 34.03 19.63 9.37
CA GLU A 511 33.73 20.84 8.60
C GLU A 511 32.76 20.53 7.46
N ALA A 512 33.01 19.48 6.68
CA ALA A 512 32.10 19.05 5.63
C ALA A 512 30.74 18.60 6.20
N GLY A 513 30.75 17.83 7.30
CA GLY A 513 29.53 17.36 7.96
C GLY A 513 28.66 18.49 8.51
N TYR A 514 29.28 19.53 9.04
CA TYR A 514 28.61 20.76 9.48
C TYR A 514 28.08 21.57 8.30
N ASN A 515 28.90 21.73 7.25
CA ASN A 515 28.51 22.46 6.04
C ASN A 515 27.28 21.85 5.34
N GLN A 516 27.20 20.52 5.30
CA GLN A 516 26.04 19.80 4.76
C GLN A 516 24.74 20.07 5.55
N ARG A 517 24.85 20.45 6.83
CA ARG A 517 23.74 20.68 7.76
C ARG A 517 23.63 22.14 8.20
N LEU A 518 24.21 23.07 7.43
CA LEU A 518 24.18 24.50 7.75
C LEU A 518 22.75 25.01 7.93
N ASP A 519 21.81 24.56 7.12
CA ASP A 519 20.42 25.00 7.24
C ASP A 519 19.75 24.54 8.55
N GLU A 520 20.20 23.44 9.14
CA GLU A 520 19.72 22.92 10.42
C GLU A 520 20.45 23.58 11.59
N TYR A 521 21.78 23.62 11.57
CA TYR A 521 22.58 24.15 12.67
C TYR A 521 22.57 25.68 12.74
N GLN A 522 22.54 26.38 11.61
CA GLN A 522 22.45 27.84 11.55
C GLN A 522 21.01 28.35 11.49
N LYS A 523 20.03 27.49 11.79
CA LYS A 523 18.63 27.86 11.89
C LYS A 523 18.44 28.86 13.03
N LYS A 524 17.95 30.05 12.70
CA LYS A 524 17.62 31.10 13.69
C LYS A 524 16.13 31.04 13.98
N GLN A 525 15.77 30.82 15.24
CA GLN A 525 14.38 30.74 15.66
C GLN A 525 14.05 31.80 16.70
N ILE A 526 12.87 32.39 16.58
CA ILE A 526 12.37 33.41 17.50
C ILE A 526 10.93 33.13 17.90
N ARG A 527 10.61 33.40 19.16
CA ARG A 527 9.25 33.40 19.68
C ARG A 527 8.83 34.83 19.91
N LEU A 528 7.64 35.18 19.44
CA LEU A 528 7.21 36.57 19.36
C LEU A 528 5.84 36.75 20.02
N ALA A 529 5.64 37.87 20.70
CA ALA A 529 4.30 38.42 20.96
C ALA A 529 4.06 39.55 19.97
N LYS A 530 2.85 39.63 19.41
CA LYS A 530 2.49 40.62 18.39
C LYS A 530 1.28 41.44 18.84
N LEU A 531 1.31 42.73 18.56
CA LEU A 531 0.17 43.63 18.63
C LEU A 531 -0.09 44.12 17.21
N VAL A 532 -1.22 43.75 16.62
CA VAL A 532 -1.50 43.90 15.19
C VAL A 532 -2.66 44.87 14.97
N GLN A 533 -2.53 45.72 13.96
CA GLN A 533 -3.56 46.59 13.41
C GLN A 533 -3.76 46.25 11.94
N ASN A 534 -4.96 45.83 11.54
CA ASN A 534 -5.25 45.51 10.15
C ASN A 534 -5.42 46.80 9.32
N THR A 535 -4.70 46.90 8.21
CA THR A 535 -4.70 48.05 7.28
C THR A 535 -5.22 47.70 5.89
N SER A 536 -5.67 46.45 5.68
CA SER A 536 -6.20 46.01 4.39
C SER A 536 -7.45 46.79 4.00
N GLY A 537 -7.47 47.33 2.77
CA GLY A 537 -8.60 48.11 2.24
C GLY A 537 -8.80 49.50 2.84
N LEU A 538 -7.88 49.99 3.71
CA LEU A 538 -7.97 51.33 4.30
C LEU A 538 -7.29 52.39 3.44
N ASP A 539 -7.85 53.60 3.46
CA ASP A 539 -7.24 54.81 2.89
C ASP A 539 -6.14 55.39 3.79
N GLU A 540 -5.44 56.43 3.33
CA GLU A 540 -4.34 57.05 4.07
C GLU A 540 -4.76 57.59 5.45
N SER A 541 -6.01 58.05 5.58
CA SER A 541 -6.54 58.50 6.87
C SER A 541 -6.78 57.34 7.85
N GLY A 542 -7.35 56.23 7.35
CA GLY A 542 -7.55 55.00 8.12
C GLY A 542 -6.23 54.37 8.56
N LYS A 543 -5.22 54.33 7.68
CA LYS A 543 -3.86 53.88 8.02
C LYS A 543 -3.20 54.78 9.07
N ALA A 544 -3.33 56.09 8.94
CA ALA A 544 -2.80 57.04 9.92
C ALA A 544 -3.42 56.84 11.32
N ALA A 545 -4.72 56.58 11.40
CA ALA A 545 -5.39 56.29 12.67
C ALA A 545 -4.91 54.98 13.31
N LYS A 546 -4.72 53.93 12.49
CA LYS A 546 -4.16 52.63 12.93
C LYS A 546 -2.71 52.78 13.43
N LYS A 547 -1.90 53.60 12.75
CA LYS A 547 -0.54 53.93 13.18
C LYS A 547 -0.51 54.72 14.49
N ALA A 548 -1.40 55.69 14.67
CA ALA A 548 -1.49 56.49 15.89
C ALA A 548 -1.79 55.63 17.14
N LYS A 549 -2.64 54.59 17.01
CA LYS A 549 -2.90 53.63 18.10
C LYS A 549 -1.63 52.87 18.54
N LEU A 550 -0.79 52.48 17.58
CA LEU A 550 0.48 51.82 17.90
C LEU A 550 1.49 52.80 18.51
N THR A 551 1.48 54.07 18.09
CA THR A 551 2.31 55.12 18.70
C THR A 551 1.92 55.34 20.16
N GLU A 552 0.62 55.42 20.46
CA GLU A 552 0.13 55.52 21.84
C GLU A 552 0.51 54.29 22.68
N ALA A 553 0.39 53.08 22.09
CA ALA A 553 0.86 51.86 22.75
C ALA A 553 2.36 51.91 23.07
N LEU A 554 3.20 52.41 22.16
CA LEU A 554 4.64 52.61 22.41
C LEU A 554 4.93 53.61 23.54
N GLU A 555 4.18 54.71 23.64
CA GLU A 555 4.29 55.67 24.74
C GLU A 555 3.93 55.03 26.09
N LYS A 556 2.84 54.23 26.12
CA LYS A 556 2.43 53.47 27.32
C LYS A 556 3.45 52.40 27.71
N ILE A 557 4.08 51.74 26.73
CA ILE A 557 5.20 50.80 26.95
C ILE A 557 6.38 51.55 27.59
N ALA A 558 6.76 52.72 27.06
CA ALA A 558 7.84 53.54 27.61
C ALA A 558 7.54 54.02 29.05
N ALA A 559 6.26 54.21 29.39
CA ALA A 559 5.80 54.53 30.74
C ALA A 559 5.74 53.32 31.70
N GLY A 560 6.09 52.11 31.24
CA GLY A 560 6.18 50.90 32.06
C GLY A 560 4.94 50.00 32.05
N THR A 561 4.00 50.21 31.11
CA THR A 561 2.83 49.33 30.95
C THR A 561 3.23 47.99 30.36
N ASP A 562 2.63 46.89 30.84
CA ASP A 562 2.92 45.55 30.33
C ASP A 562 2.42 45.34 28.89
N PHE A 563 3.24 44.69 28.07
CA PHE A 563 2.95 44.48 26.64
C PHE A 563 1.73 43.57 26.44
N ALA A 564 1.52 42.56 27.30
CA ALA A 564 0.37 41.67 27.16
C ALA A 564 -0.96 42.39 27.43
N ALA A 565 -0.98 43.34 28.37
CA ALA A 565 -2.14 44.19 28.60
C ALA A 565 -2.47 45.07 27.39
N LEU A 566 -1.45 45.62 26.72
CA LEU A 566 -1.64 46.43 25.52
C LEU A 566 -2.06 45.61 24.30
N VAL A 567 -1.62 44.35 24.18
CA VAL A 567 -2.13 43.43 23.16
C VAL A 567 -3.64 43.21 23.34
N GLN A 568 -4.12 43.03 24.57
CA GLN A 568 -5.55 42.87 24.86
C GLN A 568 -6.36 44.14 24.54
N GLU A 569 -5.80 45.31 24.84
CA GLU A 569 -6.51 46.60 24.69
C GLU A 569 -6.48 47.13 23.24
N TYR A 570 -5.36 46.95 22.53
CA TYR A 570 -5.14 47.61 21.24
C TYR A 570 -5.11 46.64 20.05
N SER A 571 -4.78 45.36 20.20
CA SER A 571 -4.60 44.46 19.05
C SER A 571 -5.93 44.06 18.40
N ASP A 572 -6.01 44.17 17.07
CA ASP A 572 -7.11 43.63 16.26
C ASP A 572 -7.09 42.09 16.23
N GLU A 573 -5.93 41.47 16.50
CA GLU A 573 -5.73 40.02 16.55
C GLU A 573 -5.30 39.59 17.96
N GLN A 574 -6.05 38.66 18.56
CA GLN A 574 -5.77 38.14 19.90
C GLN A 574 -5.04 36.80 19.80
N PRO A 575 -3.96 36.59 20.58
CA PRO A 575 -3.21 35.35 20.53
C PRO A 575 -4.03 34.16 21.07
N SER A 576 -4.00 33.03 20.36
CA SER A 576 -4.57 31.77 20.86
C SER A 576 -3.46 30.83 21.33
N GLY A 577 -3.41 30.56 22.63
CA GLY A 577 -2.43 29.64 23.23
C GLY A 577 -0.98 30.15 23.26
N GLU A 578 -0.05 29.22 23.52
CA GLU A 578 1.39 29.50 23.59
C GLU A 578 1.97 29.76 22.19
N GLN A 579 2.76 30.81 22.05
CA GLN A 579 3.33 31.20 20.75
C GLN A 579 4.42 30.23 20.31
N PRO A 580 4.40 29.70 19.07
CA PRO A 580 5.42 28.79 18.58
C PRO A 580 6.76 29.49 18.34
N LEU A 581 7.86 28.72 18.33
CA LEU A 581 9.14 29.18 17.79
C LEU A 581 9.06 29.22 16.26
N LEU A 582 9.32 30.39 15.68
CA LEU A 582 9.26 30.63 14.23
C LEU A 582 10.67 30.70 13.67
N ASP A 583 10.89 30.11 12.49
CA ASP A 583 12.12 30.27 11.73
C ASP A 583 12.13 31.65 11.05
N ILE A 584 13.17 32.44 11.30
CA ILE A 584 13.31 33.79 10.71
C ILE A 584 13.28 33.73 9.18
N LYS A 585 13.82 32.67 8.56
CA LYS A 585 13.82 32.50 7.10
C LYS A 585 12.41 32.39 6.49
N ASN A 586 11.43 31.97 7.29
CA ASN A 586 10.05 31.75 6.86
C ASN A 586 9.12 32.94 7.19
N LEU A 587 9.67 34.03 7.74
CA LEU A 587 8.93 35.26 7.99
C LEU A 587 8.90 36.13 6.74
N ASP A 588 7.90 37.03 6.68
CA ASP A 588 7.87 38.11 5.70
C ASP A 588 9.18 38.93 5.73
N ALA A 589 9.65 39.38 4.57
CA ALA A 589 10.97 39.97 4.44
C ALA A 589 11.16 41.24 5.29
N ASP A 590 10.13 42.09 5.38
CA ASP A 590 10.18 43.33 6.16
C ASP A 590 10.16 43.03 7.66
N LEU A 591 9.42 42.00 8.05
CA LEU A 591 9.38 41.49 9.43
C LEU A 591 10.71 40.83 9.83
N ALA A 592 11.29 39.99 8.97
CA ALA A 592 12.56 39.34 9.20
C ALA A 592 13.71 40.35 9.35
N ALA A 593 13.73 41.41 8.54
CA ALA A 593 14.73 42.46 8.60
C ALA A 593 14.73 43.18 9.96
N GLN A 594 13.55 43.59 10.45
CA GLN A 594 13.43 44.32 11.72
C GLN A 594 13.68 43.43 12.95
N LEU A 595 13.43 42.13 12.86
CA LEU A 595 13.62 41.18 13.96
C LEU A 595 15.05 40.64 14.06
N THR A 596 15.87 40.82 13.02
CA THR A 596 17.24 40.28 12.99
C THR A 596 18.11 40.86 14.11
N ASP A 597 17.93 42.13 14.45
CA ASP A 597 18.75 42.86 15.43
C ASP A 597 18.09 43.00 16.82
N LEU A 598 16.85 42.52 17.00
CA LEU A 598 16.14 42.65 18.28
C LEU A 598 16.55 41.54 19.27
N GLU A 599 16.85 41.96 20.49
CA GLU A 599 17.20 41.06 21.60
C GLU A 599 15.95 40.58 22.36
N VAL A 600 16.12 39.52 23.15
CA VAL A 600 15.04 38.99 24.01
C VAL A 600 14.55 40.07 24.98
N GLY A 601 13.24 40.27 25.01
CA GLY A 601 12.56 41.28 25.82
C GLY A 601 12.38 42.63 25.12
N GLN A 602 13.09 42.91 24.03
CA GLN A 602 12.95 44.14 23.26
C GLN A 602 11.65 44.15 22.44
N ILE A 603 11.14 45.35 22.22
CA ILE A 603 9.94 45.62 21.44
C ILE A 603 10.35 46.43 20.20
N SER A 604 9.87 46.04 19.03
CA SER A 604 10.14 46.72 17.77
C SER A 604 9.51 48.11 17.72
N GLY A 605 9.98 48.93 16.79
CA GLY A 605 9.16 50.04 16.27
C GLY A 605 7.92 49.52 15.54
N ILE A 606 7.11 50.44 15.00
CA ILE A 606 5.96 50.08 14.16
C ILE A 606 6.47 49.48 12.85
N ILE A 607 6.19 48.18 12.64
CA ILE A 607 6.51 47.45 11.42
C ILE A 607 5.31 47.50 10.50
N GLU A 608 5.52 47.96 9.26
CA GLU A 608 4.52 48.01 8.20
C GLU A 608 4.70 46.81 7.27
N THR A 609 3.62 46.05 7.07
CA THR A 609 3.53 44.97 6.07
C THR A 609 2.45 45.31 5.04
N ALA A 610 2.29 44.48 4.01
CA ALA A 610 1.29 44.71 2.94
C ALA A 610 -0.14 44.97 3.44
N ASN A 611 -0.54 44.38 4.57
CA ASN A 611 -1.92 44.43 5.08
C ASN A 611 -2.04 44.77 6.57
N THR A 612 -0.94 44.98 7.30
CA THR A 612 -0.99 45.27 8.73
C THR A 612 0.10 46.23 9.19
N TYR A 613 -0.17 46.95 10.28
CA TYR A 613 0.84 47.56 11.14
C TYR A 613 0.97 46.75 12.41
N GLN A 614 2.19 46.48 12.86
CA GLN A 614 2.41 45.65 14.04
C GLN A 614 3.58 46.11 14.90
N LEU A 615 3.42 45.91 16.22
CA LEU A 615 4.52 45.93 17.19
C LEU A 615 4.82 44.50 17.60
N VAL A 616 6.11 44.17 17.71
CA VAL A 616 6.55 42.82 18.01
C VAL A 616 7.50 42.84 19.18
N LYS A 617 7.25 41.99 20.18
CA LYS A 617 8.16 41.73 21.30
C LYS A 617 8.83 40.38 21.11
N VAL A 618 10.15 40.33 21.18
CA VAL A 618 10.89 39.07 21.18
C VAL A 618 10.78 38.45 22.57
N LEU A 619 10.15 37.29 22.67
CA LEU A 619 9.98 36.55 23.92
C LEU A 619 11.12 35.56 24.15
N GLU A 620 11.61 34.94 23.08
CA GLU A 620 12.68 33.96 23.10
C GLU A 620 13.44 34.04 21.77
N ARG A 621 14.76 33.84 21.82
CA ARG A 621 15.62 33.79 20.64
C ARG A 621 16.58 32.61 20.76
N LYS A 622 16.66 31.81 19.71
CA LYS A 622 17.63 30.74 19.51
C LYS A 622 18.39 31.05 18.23
N ASP A 623 19.60 31.55 18.38
CA ASP A 623 20.49 31.75 17.23
C ASP A 623 21.08 30.40 16.76
N GLY A 624 21.71 30.43 15.60
CA GLY A 624 22.35 29.26 15.02
C GLY A 624 23.51 28.77 15.88
N ARG A 625 23.62 27.44 16.04
CA ARG A 625 24.71 26.79 16.77
C ARG A 625 25.92 26.63 15.87
N THR A 626 27.08 27.04 16.37
CA THR A 626 28.39 26.90 15.74
C THR A 626 28.86 25.45 15.72
N LEU A 627 29.88 25.15 14.90
CA LEU A 627 30.49 23.82 14.85
C LEU A 627 30.95 23.32 16.22
N GLU A 628 31.55 24.19 17.05
CA GLU A 628 32.03 23.79 18.38
C GLU A 628 30.85 23.45 19.32
N GLU A 629 29.71 24.13 19.19
CA GLU A 629 28.50 23.88 19.99
C GLU A 629 27.74 22.61 19.60
N VAL A 630 27.90 22.13 18.36
CA VAL A 630 27.28 20.90 17.85
C VAL A 630 28.26 19.74 17.73
N LYS A 631 29.52 19.92 18.13
CA LYS A 631 30.61 19.00 17.83
C LYS A 631 30.34 17.55 18.26
N ASP A 632 29.94 17.34 19.52
CA ASP A 632 29.70 15.99 20.05
C ASP A 632 28.48 15.32 19.39
N GLU A 633 27.45 16.11 19.10
CA GLU A 633 26.25 15.68 18.38
C GLU A 633 26.61 15.28 16.93
N LEU A 634 27.37 16.13 16.24
CA LEU A 634 27.83 15.91 14.87
C LEU A 634 28.78 14.71 14.79
N ILE A 635 29.67 14.51 15.77
CA ILE A 635 30.51 13.31 15.87
C ILE A 635 29.61 12.07 15.95
N SER A 636 28.58 12.08 16.80
CA SER A 636 27.65 10.94 16.91
C SER A 636 26.95 10.63 15.58
N ILE A 637 26.44 11.66 14.90
CA ILE A 637 25.78 11.53 13.59
C ILE A 637 26.75 10.99 12.54
N LEU A 638 27.93 11.59 12.40
CA LEU A 638 28.92 11.20 11.40
C LEU A 638 29.47 9.79 11.67
N ARG A 639 29.60 9.38 12.93
CA ARG A 639 29.94 7.98 13.27
C ARG A 639 28.87 7.02 12.80
N GLN A 640 27.59 7.34 12.99
CA GLN A 640 26.50 6.51 12.49
C GLN A 640 26.51 6.44 10.96
N GLU A 641 26.62 7.57 10.26
CA GLU A 641 26.67 7.61 8.78
C GLU A 641 27.87 6.86 8.21
N LYS A 642 29.05 7.07 8.79
CA LYS A 642 30.27 6.34 8.41
C LYS A 642 30.12 4.85 8.65
N SER A 643 29.47 4.43 9.75
CA SER A 643 29.22 3.02 10.02
C SER A 643 28.29 2.37 8.99
N VAL A 644 27.27 3.11 8.53
CA VAL A 644 26.38 2.67 7.44
C VAL A 644 27.16 2.55 6.13
N GLN A 645 28.04 3.51 5.83
CA GLN A 645 28.89 3.45 4.64
C GLN A 645 29.85 2.26 4.68
N MET A 646 30.53 2.03 5.80
CA MET A 646 31.44 0.89 5.97
C MET A 646 30.73 -0.46 5.86
N ALA A 647 29.51 -0.56 6.40
CA ALA A 647 28.68 -1.75 6.23
C ALA A 647 28.34 -2.01 4.75
N PHE A 648 28.02 -0.95 4.00
CA PHE A 648 27.74 -1.06 2.56
C PHE A 648 28.98 -1.41 1.75
N ASP A 649 30.14 -0.79 2.05
CA ASP A 649 31.42 -1.11 1.41
C ASP A 649 31.83 -2.58 1.66
N ALA A 650 31.58 -3.08 2.88
CA ALA A 650 31.79 -4.49 3.22
C ALA A 650 30.87 -5.41 2.40
N ALA A 651 29.59 -5.06 2.26
CA ALA A 651 28.65 -5.80 1.42
C ALA A 651 29.07 -5.79 -0.06
N LEU A 652 29.56 -4.66 -0.57
CA LEU A 652 30.06 -4.54 -1.94
C LEU A 652 31.30 -5.39 -2.19
N SER A 653 32.26 -5.37 -1.26
CA SER A 653 33.44 -6.24 -1.31
C SER A 653 33.06 -7.71 -1.26
N PHE A 654 32.10 -8.07 -0.41
CA PHE A 654 31.58 -9.42 -0.29
C PHE A 654 30.88 -9.88 -1.57
N ALA A 655 30.06 -9.02 -2.18
CA ALA A 655 29.39 -9.26 -3.46
C ALA A 655 30.41 -9.55 -4.59
N GLY A 656 31.50 -8.77 -4.65
CA GLY A 656 32.59 -9.01 -5.61
C GLY A 656 33.23 -10.38 -5.43
N LYS A 657 33.58 -10.75 -4.18
CA LYS A 657 34.21 -12.05 -3.87
C LYS A 657 33.30 -13.24 -4.22
N ILE A 658 32.01 -13.18 -3.87
CA ILE A 658 31.10 -14.29 -4.18
C ILE A 658 30.84 -14.40 -5.69
N SER A 659 30.79 -13.27 -6.40
CA SER A 659 30.66 -13.26 -7.86
C SER A 659 31.87 -13.92 -8.53
N ASP A 660 33.09 -13.66 -8.04
CA ASP A 660 34.31 -14.31 -8.53
C ASP A 660 34.29 -15.82 -8.27
N ILE A 661 33.80 -16.26 -7.11
CA ILE A 661 33.65 -17.69 -6.77
C ILE A 661 32.63 -18.33 -7.73
N TRP A 662 31.47 -17.70 -7.92
CA TRP A 662 30.42 -18.19 -8.80
C TRP A 662 30.88 -18.29 -10.25
N TRP A 663 31.57 -17.28 -10.78
CA TRP A 663 32.10 -17.30 -12.14
C TRP A 663 33.11 -18.45 -12.34
N LYS A 664 34.05 -18.65 -11.41
CA LYS A 664 35.06 -19.72 -11.50
C LYS A 664 34.48 -21.14 -11.43
N GLU A 665 33.41 -21.34 -10.67
CA GLU A 665 32.79 -22.66 -10.50
C GLU A 665 31.75 -22.96 -11.59
N SER A 666 31.06 -21.94 -12.12
CA SER A 666 30.08 -22.11 -13.21
C SER A 666 30.73 -22.50 -14.55
N GLU A 667 32.00 -22.14 -14.78
CA GLU A 667 32.77 -22.59 -15.96
C GLU A 667 33.10 -24.10 -15.96
N LYS A 668 32.92 -24.81 -14.83
CA LYS A 668 33.32 -26.22 -14.66
C LYS A 668 32.21 -27.25 -14.89
N ASP A 669 31.03 -26.82 -15.35
CA ASP A 669 29.85 -27.68 -15.65
C ASP A 669 29.37 -28.54 -14.46
N SER A 670 29.74 -28.16 -13.23
CA SER A 670 29.34 -28.80 -11.97
C SER A 670 28.19 -28.06 -11.28
N SER A 671 27.31 -28.78 -10.57
CA SER A 671 26.20 -28.20 -9.82
C SER A 671 26.71 -27.34 -8.65
N PHE A 672 26.92 -26.04 -8.89
CA PHE A 672 27.37 -25.08 -7.90
C PHE A 672 26.32 -24.89 -6.80
N ASN A 673 26.69 -25.13 -5.55
CA ASN A 673 25.83 -24.88 -4.39
C ASN A 673 26.02 -23.44 -3.89
N ALA A 674 25.19 -22.53 -4.41
CA ALA A 674 25.29 -21.10 -4.13
C ALA A 674 25.08 -20.74 -2.65
N GLN A 675 24.18 -21.45 -1.95
CA GLN A 675 23.95 -21.25 -0.52
C GLN A 675 25.18 -21.62 0.31
N ALA A 676 25.78 -22.78 0.04
CA ALA A 676 26.96 -23.23 0.75
C ALA A 676 28.16 -22.31 0.50
N ALA A 677 28.35 -21.85 -0.74
CA ALA A 677 29.39 -20.88 -1.08
C ALA A 677 29.21 -19.56 -0.32
N LEU A 678 27.98 -19.05 -0.25
CA LEU A 678 27.64 -17.84 0.49
C LEU A 678 27.92 -18.01 2.00
N ALA A 679 27.50 -19.14 2.58
CA ALA A 679 27.71 -19.45 4.00
C ALA A 679 29.19 -19.58 4.37
N ASN A 680 29.98 -20.26 3.54
CA ASN A 680 31.42 -20.41 3.77
C ASN A 680 32.15 -19.07 3.70
N LEU A 681 31.86 -18.25 2.68
CA LEU A 681 32.46 -16.93 2.55
C LEU A 681 32.05 -16.01 3.71
N ALA A 682 30.81 -16.11 4.19
CA ALA A 682 30.34 -15.36 5.35
C ALA A 682 31.09 -15.74 6.63
N GLN A 683 31.42 -17.02 6.83
CA GLN A 683 32.22 -17.47 7.98
C GLN A 683 33.65 -16.91 7.95
N GLU A 684 34.23 -16.74 6.77
CA GLU A 684 35.58 -16.18 6.57
C GLU A 684 35.61 -14.64 6.55
N THR A 685 34.44 -13.99 6.48
CA THR A 685 34.34 -12.53 6.38
C THR A 685 33.98 -11.92 7.74
N ALA A 686 34.85 -11.04 8.23
CA ALA A 686 34.59 -10.31 9.47
C ALA A 686 33.28 -9.51 9.41
N LYS A 687 32.50 -9.56 10.50
CA LYS A 687 31.23 -8.82 10.71
C LYS A 687 30.06 -9.22 9.79
N ALA A 688 30.26 -10.18 8.89
CA ALA A 688 29.18 -10.79 8.12
C ALA A 688 28.31 -11.69 9.01
N GLU A 689 27.00 -11.63 8.84
CA GLU A 689 26.04 -12.53 9.50
C GLU A 689 25.23 -13.28 8.47
N PHE A 690 25.28 -14.62 8.51
CA PHE A 690 24.53 -15.46 7.60
C PHE A 690 23.21 -15.92 8.24
N THR A 691 22.12 -15.85 7.48
CA THR A 691 20.83 -16.45 7.83
C THR A 691 20.12 -17.00 6.60
N THR A 692 19.21 -17.95 6.78
CA THR A 692 18.33 -18.44 5.72
C THR A 692 16.92 -17.92 5.94
N ILE A 693 16.35 -17.30 4.93
CA ILE A 693 15.00 -16.74 4.94
C ILE A 693 14.06 -17.75 4.27
N PRO A 694 12.97 -18.17 4.96
CA PRO A 694 11.97 -19.05 4.37
C PRO A 694 11.19 -18.32 3.26
N LYS A 695 10.26 -19.02 2.61
CA LYS A 695 9.43 -18.45 1.55
C LYS A 695 8.62 -17.25 2.05
N VAL A 696 8.94 -16.06 1.54
CA VAL A 696 8.27 -14.79 1.85
C VAL A 696 7.75 -14.14 0.58
N SER A 697 6.69 -13.34 0.68
CA SER A 697 6.15 -12.51 -0.40
C SER A 697 6.89 -11.16 -0.49
N ARG A 698 6.81 -10.47 -1.63
CA ARG A 698 7.52 -9.20 -1.91
C ARG A 698 7.27 -8.09 -0.88
N ASN A 699 6.11 -8.07 -0.23
CA ASN A 699 5.73 -7.06 0.76
C ASN A 699 5.73 -7.57 2.22
N ALA A 700 6.26 -8.76 2.46
CA ALA A 700 6.26 -9.37 3.78
C ALA A 700 7.36 -8.78 4.69
N MET A 701 7.26 -9.07 5.99
CA MET A 701 8.42 -8.93 6.89
C MET A 701 9.38 -10.08 6.61
N VAL A 702 10.67 -9.77 6.42
CA VAL A 702 11.71 -10.77 6.10
C VAL A 702 11.91 -11.73 7.28
N ASN A 703 12.26 -11.17 8.44
CA ASN A 703 12.31 -11.83 9.75
C ASN A 703 12.30 -10.74 10.86
N PRO A 704 12.24 -11.10 12.16
CA PRO A 704 12.25 -10.10 13.24
C PRO A 704 13.49 -9.20 13.31
N GLN A 705 14.64 -9.63 12.78
CA GLN A 705 15.92 -8.93 12.86
C GLN A 705 16.07 -7.89 11.73
N VAL A 706 15.67 -8.26 10.51
CA VAL A 706 15.70 -7.41 9.32
C VAL A 706 14.49 -6.48 9.28
N GLY A 707 13.33 -6.96 9.73
CA GLY A 707 12.07 -6.24 9.63
C GLY A 707 11.50 -6.25 8.20
N ARG A 708 10.81 -5.16 7.83
CA ARG A 708 10.33 -4.94 6.47
C ARG A 708 11.36 -4.07 5.73
N ASP A 709 12.15 -4.70 4.87
CA ASP A 709 13.16 -4.01 4.06
C ASP A 709 12.78 -4.13 2.57
N ARG A 710 12.38 -3.00 1.97
CA ARG A 710 11.82 -2.99 0.61
C ARG A 710 12.92 -3.16 -0.43
N GLU A 711 14.06 -2.51 -0.21
CA GLU A 711 15.22 -2.53 -1.07
C GLU A 711 15.78 -3.96 -1.20
N LEU A 712 15.88 -4.69 -0.08
CA LEU A 712 16.27 -6.10 -0.08
C LEU A 712 15.27 -6.98 -0.82
N LEU A 713 13.97 -6.87 -0.53
CA LEU A 713 12.96 -7.70 -1.17
C LEU A 713 12.83 -7.39 -2.66
N ASP A 714 12.93 -6.13 -3.08
CA ASP A 714 12.93 -5.78 -4.50
C ASP A 714 14.15 -6.35 -5.23
N ALA A 715 15.34 -6.31 -4.61
CA ALA A 715 16.53 -6.95 -5.17
C ALA A 715 16.33 -8.47 -5.32
N VAL A 716 15.92 -9.15 -4.25
CA VAL A 716 15.67 -10.60 -4.25
C VAL A 716 14.63 -11.01 -5.30
N PHE A 717 13.54 -10.26 -5.43
CA PHE A 717 12.47 -10.56 -6.37
C PHE A 717 12.81 -10.18 -7.83
N ASN A 718 13.86 -9.41 -8.06
CA ASN A 718 14.38 -9.11 -9.40
C ASN A 718 15.56 -10.03 -9.79
N THR A 719 16.10 -10.82 -8.86
CA THR A 719 17.14 -11.84 -9.12
C THR A 719 16.58 -13.04 -9.90
N SER A 720 17.38 -13.61 -10.81
CA SER A 720 17.01 -14.80 -11.60
C SER A 720 17.61 -16.07 -10.99
N PRO A 721 16.97 -17.25 -11.10
CA PRO A 721 17.60 -18.52 -10.76
C PRO A 721 18.90 -18.80 -11.53
N SER A 722 19.06 -18.24 -12.73
CA SER A 722 20.30 -18.36 -13.53
C SER A 722 21.45 -17.52 -13.00
N GLU A 723 21.15 -16.43 -12.28
CA GLU A 723 22.11 -15.52 -11.66
C GLU A 723 21.67 -15.32 -10.20
N PRO A 724 21.94 -16.29 -9.31
CA PRO A 724 21.19 -16.42 -8.06
C PRO A 724 21.57 -15.39 -7.00
N PHE A 725 22.55 -14.50 -7.24
CA PHE A 725 22.98 -13.49 -6.27
C PHE A 725 22.39 -12.12 -6.59
N THR A 726 22.00 -11.38 -5.56
CA THR A 726 21.73 -9.95 -5.70
C THR A 726 23.03 -9.16 -5.89
N THR A 727 22.95 -7.90 -6.29
CA THR A 727 24.02 -6.94 -6.00
C THR A 727 24.06 -6.65 -4.50
N ALA A 728 25.08 -5.91 -4.04
CA ALA A 728 25.02 -5.34 -2.69
C ALA A 728 23.82 -4.39 -2.57
N VAL A 729 23.03 -4.57 -1.51
CA VAL A 729 21.81 -3.79 -1.25
C VAL A 729 22.03 -2.95 -0.01
N LYS A 730 21.79 -1.64 -0.11
CA LYS A 730 21.76 -0.74 1.03
C LYS A 730 20.34 -0.71 1.58
N GLY A 731 20.07 -1.50 2.60
CA GLY A 731 18.76 -1.52 3.26
C GLY A 731 18.66 -0.54 4.42
N THR A 732 17.54 -0.60 5.13
CA THR A 732 17.17 0.33 6.20
C THR A 732 18.03 0.14 7.45
N ASN A 733 18.21 -1.11 7.90
CA ASN A 733 18.90 -1.43 9.15
C ASN A 733 20.29 -2.03 8.96
N ALA A 734 20.57 -2.58 7.77
CA ALA A 734 21.86 -3.16 7.43
C ALA A 734 22.09 -3.12 5.92
N SER A 735 23.33 -3.41 5.52
CA SER A 735 23.63 -3.71 4.12
C SER A 735 23.61 -5.21 3.89
N TYR A 736 23.09 -5.62 2.74
CA TYR A 736 22.74 -7.02 2.48
C TYR A 736 23.36 -7.53 1.20
N LEU A 737 23.53 -8.85 1.16
CA LEU A 737 23.65 -9.64 -0.05
C LEU A 737 22.76 -10.87 0.09
N ALA A 738 21.94 -11.16 -0.91
CA ALA A 738 21.07 -12.33 -0.92
C ALA A 738 21.47 -13.32 -2.02
N CYS A 739 21.20 -14.59 -1.77
CA CYS A 739 21.24 -15.68 -2.73
C CYS A 739 19.85 -16.32 -2.83
N LEU A 740 19.21 -16.22 -3.98
CA LEU A 740 17.94 -16.87 -4.29
C LEU A 740 18.09 -18.39 -4.21
N LEU A 741 17.21 -19.05 -3.45
CA LEU A 741 17.20 -20.50 -3.29
C LEU A 741 16.06 -21.14 -4.07
N GLU A 742 14.82 -20.73 -3.77
CA GLU A 742 13.62 -21.21 -4.45
C GLU A 742 12.70 -20.03 -4.75
N ALA A 743 11.98 -20.13 -5.87
CA ALA A 743 10.93 -19.20 -6.25
C ALA A 743 9.68 -19.99 -6.62
N ASP A 744 8.61 -19.80 -5.86
CA ASP A 744 7.28 -20.28 -6.20
C ASP A 744 6.63 -19.19 -7.05
N PRO A 745 6.37 -19.42 -8.35
CA PRO A 745 5.74 -18.43 -9.19
C PRO A 745 4.31 -18.14 -8.70
N PRO A 746 3.75 -16.98 -9.05
CA PRO A 746 2.35 -16.70 -8.77
C PRO A 746 1.45 -17.72 -9.48
N TYR A 747 0.35 -18.08 -8.82
CA TYR A 747 -0.61 -19.06 -9.37
C TYR A 747 -2.03 -18.77 -8.89
N LEU A 748 -3.02 -19.42 -9.53
CA LEU A 748 -4.40 -19.44 -9.06
C LEU A 748 -4.67 -20.75 -8.32
N ALA A 749 -5.10 -20.65 -7.06
CA ALA A 749 -5.42 -21.79 -6.23
C ALA A 749 -6.72 -22.46 -6.68
N ALA A 750 -6.62 -23.68 -7.21
CA ALA A 750 -7.78 -24.44 -7.69
C ALA A 750 -8.58 -25.08 -6.52
N PRO A 751 -9.92 -25.00 -6.53
CA PRO A 751 -10.77 -25.55 -5.47
C PRO A 751 -10.71 -27.07 -5.37
N GLU A 752 -10.30 -27.76 -6.43
CA GLU A 752 -10.12 -29.22 -6.45
C GLU A 752 -8.98 -29.70 -5.53
N ASN A 753 -7.98 -28.84 -5.30
CA ASN A 753 -6.75 -29.18 -4.55
C ASN A 753 -6.63 -28.42 -3.22
N ASP A 754 -7.50 -27.43 -2.96
CA ASP A 754 -7.45 -26.58 -1.76
C ASP A 754 -8.87 -26.36 -1.19
N SER A 755 -9.10 -26.90 0.01
CA SER A 755 -10.39 -26.75 0.71
C SER A 755 -10.71 -25.29 1.05
N ALA A 756 -9.70 -24.43 1.24
CA ALA A 756 -9.91 -23.01 1.46
C ALA A 756 -10.44 -22.32 0.19
N SER A 757 -9.85 -22.62 -0.97
CA SER A 757 -10.38 -22.21 -2.28
C SER A 757 -11.78 -22.75 -2.53
N LEU A 758 -12.08 -24.02 -2.21
CA LEU A 758 -13.44 -24.57 -2.37
C LEU A 758 -14.47 -23.80 -1.54
N ASN A 759 -14.16 -23.51 -0.28
CA ASN A 759 -15.05 -22.71 0.56
C ASN A 759 -15.20 -21.27 0.04
N THR A 760 -14.12 -20.69 -0.49
CA THR A 760 -14.12 -19.36 -1.10
C THR A 760 -15.05 -19.31 -2.31
N ILE A 761 -14.93 -20.25 -3.25
CA ILE A 761 -15.80 -20.27 -4.44
C ILE A 761 -17.25 -20.56 -4.08
N LYS A 762 -17.53 -21.43 -3.10
CA LYS A 762 -18.90 -21.68 -2.61
C LYS A 762 -19.53 -20.41 -2.04
N SER A 763 -18.77 -19.61 -1.29
CA SER A 763 -19.23 -18.31 -0.76
C SER A 763 -19.54 -17.32 -1.89
N ILE A 764 -18.61 -17.16 -2.84
CA ILE A 764 -18.78 -16.30 -4.03
C ILE A 764 -20.02 -16.73 -4.82
N TYR A 765 -20.18 -18.03 -5.08
CA TYR A 765 -21.31 -18.54 -5.86
C TYR A 765 -22.64 -18.37 -5.12
N ARG A 766 -22.70 -18.64 -3.80
CA ARG A 766 -23.91 -18.36 -2.99
C ARG A 766 -24.33 -16.91 -3.10
N ARG A 767 -23.37 -15.98 -2.93
CA ARG A 767 -23.62 -14.55 -3.06
C ARG A 767 -24.11 -14.19 -4.46
N LYS A 768 -23.46 -14.71 -5.50
CA LYS A 768 -23.86 -14.48 -6.90
C LYS A 768 -25.32 -14.89 -7.13
N VAL A 769 -25.70 -16.10 -6.74
CA VAL A 769 -27.07 -16.62 -6.92
C VAL A 769 -28.07 -15.77 -6.14
N ALA A 770 -27.75 -15.42 -4.90
CA ALA A 770 -28.60 -14.56 -4.08
C ALA A 770 -28.75 -13.15 -4.69
N MET A 771 -27.67 -12.60 -5.24
CA MET A 771 -27.67 -11.31 -5.93
C MET A 771 -28.51 -11.37 -7.21
N ASP A 772 -28.37 -12.42 -8.02
CA ASP A 772 -29.17 -12.62 -9.23
C ASP A 772 -30.67 -12.78 -8.90
N ALA A 773 -31.00 -13.50 -7.83
CA ALA A 773 -32.38 -13.63 -7.34
C ALA A 773 -32.93 -12.30 -6.82
N CYS A 774 -32.11 -11.52 -6.09
CA CYS A 774 -32.45 -10.18 -5.64
C CYS A 774 -32.68 -9.23 -6.81
N ARG A 775 -31.84 -9.29 -7.85
CA ARG A 775 -31.97 -8.49 -9.07
C ARG A 775 -33.32 -8.75 -9.73
N LYS A 776 -33.67 -10.02 -9.96
CA LYS A 776 -34.96 -10.41 -10.56
C LYS A 776 -36.17 -9.89 -9.77
N ARG A 777 -36.09 -9.92 -8.43
CA ARG A 777 -37.14 -9.36 -7.55
C ARG A 777 -37.27 -7.84 -7.72
N ALA A 778 -36.14 -7.13 -7.80
CA ALA A 778 -36.14 -5.69 -8.03
C ALA A 778 -36.62 -5.33 -9.46
N GLU A 779 -36.21 -6.07 -10.48
CA GLU A 779 -36.66 -5.90 -11.88
C GLU A 779 -38.18 -6.09 -12.00
N ALA A 780 -38.72 -7.18 -11.46
CA ALA A 780 -40.16 -7.45 -11.49
C ALA A 780 -40.98 -6.34 -10.79
N GLU A 781 -40.46 -5.81 -9.68
CA GLU A 781 -41.12 -4.71 -8.98
C GLU A 781 -40.99 -3.38 -9.74
N ALA A 782 -39.86 -3.13 -10.41
CA ALA A 782 -39.69 -1.98 -11.28
C ALA A 782 -40.65 -2.02 -12.48
N GLU A 783 -40.80 -3.18 -13.12
CA GLU A 783 -41.76 -3.39 -14.21
C GLU A 783 -43.20 -3.12 -13.74
N ARG A 784 -43.57 -3.64 -12.56
CA ARG A 784 -44.89 -3.39 -11.95
C ARG A 784 -45.14 -1.90 -11.72
N ILE A 785 -44.19 -1.19 -11.10
CA ILE A 785 -44.31 0.24 -10.80
C ILE A 785 -44.38 1.05 -12.10
N ASN A 786 -43.55 0.73 -13.10
CA ASN A 786 -43.55 1.43 -14.37
C ASN A 786 -44.87 1.26 -15.14
N ALA A 787 -45.44 0.05 -15.15
CA ALA A 787 -46.77 -0.18 -15.73
C ALA A 787 -47.85 0.64 -14.99
N ALA A 788 -47.83 0.65 -13.66
CA ALA A 788 -48.78 1.41 -12.85
C ALA A 788 -48.61 2.93 -12.99
N LEU A 789 -47.40 3.44 -13.21
CA LEU A 789 -47.15 4.85 -13.51
C LEU A 789 -47.81 5.27 -14.82
N GLN A 790 -47.76 4.43 -15.85
CA GLN A 790 -48.41 4.69 -17.13
C GLN A 790 -49.95 4.69 -16.99
N GLU A 791 -50.52 3.75 -16.24
CA GLU A 791 -51.97 3.65 -16.02
C GLU A 791 -52.52 4.80 -15.17
N ASN A 792 -51.77 5.27 -14.17
CA ASN A 792 -52.20 6.30 -13.23
C ASN A 792 -51.82 7.74 -13.65
N GLY A 793 -51.45 7.95 -14.92
CA GLY A 793 -51.11 9.28 -15.43
C GLY A 793 -49.89 9.92 -14.74
N GLY A 794 -48.93 9.11 -14.29
CA GLY A 794 -47.70 9.56 -13.63
C GLY A 794 -47.82 9.76 -12.11
N ASP A 795 -48.92 9.36 -11.47
CA ASP A 795 -49.07 9.43 -10.01
C ASP A 795 -48.22 8.35 -9.31
N PHE A 796 -47.03 8.74 -8.84
CA PHE A 796 -46.07 7.84 -8.20
C PHE A 796 -46.59 7.19 -6.92
N GLU A 797 -47.29 7.94 -6.06
CA GLU A 797 -47.78 7.41 -4.79
C GLU A 797 -48.83 6.31 -5.02
N LYS A 798 -49.65 6.43 -6.07
CA LYS A 798 -50.55 5.34 -6.50
C LYS A 798 -49.81 4.17 -7.14
N ALA A 799 -48.79 4.44 -7.95
CA ALA A 799 -48.04 3.40 -8.66
C ALA A 799 -47.18 2.54 -7.71
N ALA A 800 -46.57 3.18 -6.69
CA ALA A 800 -45.82 2.52 -5.64
C ALA A 800 -46.69 1.55 -4.83
N ASP A 801 -47.96 1.87 -4.61
CA ASP A 801 -48.95 1.05 -3.87
C ASP A 801 -48.41 0.58 -2.51
N LYS A 802 -47.98 -0.68 -2.41
CA LYS A 802 -47.48 -1.29 -1.16
C LYS A 802 -45.99 -1.10 -0.94
N THR A 803 -45.25 -0.67 -1.96
CA THR A 803 -43.80 -0.56 -1.90
C THR A 803 -43.41 0.75 -1.26
N THR A 804 -42.77 0.66 -0.09
CA THR A 804 -42.37 1.84 0.68
C THR A 804 -41.06 2.41 0.15
N PHE A 805 -41.09 3.70 -0.19
CA PHE A 805 -39.91 4.46 -0.60
C PHE A 805 -39.45 5.40 0.52
N THR A 806 -38.14 5.57 0.62
CA THR A 806 -37.47 6.50 1.52
C THR A 806 -36.95 7.69 0.71
N ASP A 807 -37.21 8.91 1.17
CA ASP A 807 -36.70 10.11 0.52
C ASP A 807 -35.17 10.22 0.66
N LEU A 808 -34.52 10.68 -0.39
CA LEU A 808 -33.11 11.07 -0.38
C LEU A 808 -33.00 12.58 -0.30
N GLU A 809 -32.12 13.05 0.60
CA GLU A 809 -31.67 14.44 0.56
C GLU A 809 -30.98 14.75 -0.77
N ALA A 810 -30.92 16.03 -1.15
CA ALA A 810 -30.32 16.44 -2.40
C ALA A 810 -28.86 15.96 -2.49
N PHE A 811 -28.53 15.22 -3.55
CA PHE A 811 -27.21 14.63 -3.76
C PHE A 811 -26.64 15.04 -5.14
N GLY A 812 -25.34 14.90 -5.32
CA GLY A 812 -24.67 15.22 -6.59
C GLY A 812 -23.41 14.39 -6.79
N ARG A 813 -22.72 14.61 -7.91
CA ARG A 813 -21.56 13.79 -8.31
C ARG A 813 -20.44 13.74 -7.25
N PHE A 814 -20.13 14.89 -6.64
CA PHE A 814 -19.07 15.00 -5.61
C PHE A 814 -19.59 14.82 -4.17
N GLU A 815 -20.89 14.89 -3.99
CA GLU A 815 -21.57 14.76 -2.71
C GLU A 815 -22.72 13.76 -2.88
N PRO A 816 -22.41 12.47 -3.04
CA PRO A 816 -23.44 11.45 -3.24
C PRO A 816 -24.35 11.27 -2.01
N GLY A 817 -23.93 11.78 -0.84
CA GLY A 817 -24.77 11.86 0.36
C GLY A 817 -25.41 10.52 0.73
N ASP A 818 -26.73 10.55 0.95
CA ASP A 818 -27.51 9.38 1.33
C ASP A 818 -27.57 8.29 0.26
N LEU A 819 -27.29 8.60 -1.02
CA LEU A 819 -27.18 7.58 -2.06
C LEU A 819 -26.04 6.61 -1.76
N GLN A 820 -24.94 7.10 -1.20
CA GLN A 820 -23.82 6.26 -0.75
C GLN A 820 -24.04 5.74 0.68
N GLN A 821 -24.51 6.58 1.60
CA GLN A 821 -24.55 6.24 3.03
C GLN A 821 -25.75 5.37 3.42
N LYS A 822 -26.96 5.74 2.98
CA LYS A 822 -28.20 5.03 3.31
C LYS A 822 -28.54 3.98 2.26
N ALA A 823 -28.48 4.35 0.98
CA ALA A 823 -28.83 3.45 -0.11
C ALA A 823 -27.70 2.47 -0.49
N GLN A 824 -26.47 2.71 -0.01
CA GLN A 824 -25.32 1.79 -0.11
C GLN A 824 -25.01 1.33 -1.54
N VAL A 825 -25.23 2.20 -2.54
CA VAL A 825 -24.93 1.92 -3.94
C VAL A 825 -23.44 1.60 -4.10
N SER A 826 -23.13 0.46 -4.72
CA SER A 826 -21.76 -0.07 -4.78
C SER A 826 -20.87 0.74 -5.72
N ASN A 827 -21.42 1.16 -6.87
CA ASN A 827 -20.70 1.95 -7.88
C ASN A 827 -21.42 3.29 -8.10
N ILE A 828 -21.02 4.28 -7.31
CA ILE A 828 -21.56 5.65 -7.39
C ILE A 828 -21.31 6.27 -8.76
N GLY A 829 -20.15 6.01 -9.38
CA GLY A 829 -19.83 6.57 -10.70
C GLY A 829 -20.85 6.16 -11.76
N THR A 830 -21.07 4.85 -11.92
CA THR A 830 -22.03 4.31 -12.89
C THR A 830 -23.48 4.68 -12.53
N ALA A 831 -23.82 4.68 -11.24
CA ALA A 831 -25.15 5.11 -10.80
C ALA A 831 -25.41 6.58 -11.12
N MET A 832 -24.45 7.47 -10.86
CA MET A 832 -24.58 8.90 -11.19
C MET A 832 -24.67 9.14 -12.70
N GLN A 833 -23.99 8.34 -13.53
CA GLN A 833 -24.16 8.40 -14.99
C GLN A 833 -25.59 8.04 -15.41
N ALA A 834 -26.15 6.95 -14.84
CA ALA A 834 -27.54 6.56 -15.11
C ALA A 834 -28.54 7.63 -14.62
N ILE A 835 -28.31 8.22 -13.45
CA ILE A 835 -29.13 9.29 -12.86
C ILE A 835 -29.07 10.57 -13.69
N ALA A 836 -27.88 10.96 -14.16
CA ALA A 836 -27.71 12.16 -14.98
C ALA A 836 -28.50 12.11 -16.30
N LYS A 837 -28.61 10.91 -16.87
CA LYS A 837 -29.33 10.63 -18.13
C LYS A 837 -30.83 10.39 -17.96
N ALA A 838 -31.27 10.03 -16.75
CA ALA A 838 -32.67 9.75 -16.47
C ALA A 838 -33.53 11.03 -16.52
N GLU A 839 -34.76 10.90 -17.00
CA GLU A 839 -35.74 11.98 -16.94
C GLU A 839 -36.33 12.11 -15.53
N VAL A 840 -36.71 13.33 -15.14
CA VAL A 840 -37.40 13.56 -13.87
C VAL A 840 -38.77 12.88 -13.90
N ASN A 841 -39.20 12.34 -12.77
CA ASN A 841 -40.41 11.54 -12.58
C ASN A 841 -40.35 10.16 -13.26
N THR A 842 -39.15 9.56 -13.34
CA THR A 842 -38.97 8.19 -13.83
C THR A 842 -38.33 7.29 -12.77
N LEU A 843 -38.67 6.02 -12.83
CA LEU A 843 -38.02 4.98 -12.05
C LEU A 843 -36.82 4.44 -12.84
N LEU A 844 -35.63 4.53 -12.24
CA LEU A 844 -34.41 4.00 -12.84
C LEU A 844 -34.41 2.46 -12.81
N PRO A 845 -33.65 1.82 -13.73
CA PRO A 845 -33.31 0.41 -13.60
C PRO A 845 -32.67 0.10 -12.23
N PRO A 846 -32.77 -1.15 -11.74
CA PRO A 846 -32.20 -1.53 -10.45
C PRO A 846 -30.71 -1.19 -10.35
N LEU A 847 -30.35 -0.41 -9.32
CA LEU A 847 -28.97 -0.02 -9.05
C LEU A 847 -28.36 -0.99 -8.02
N LYS A 848 -27.21 -1.58 -8.34
CA LYS A 848 -26.52 -2.54 -7.48
C LYS A 848 -26.02 -1.88 -6.19
N THR A 849 -26.18 -2.59 -5.07
CA THR A 849 -25.59 -2.24 -3.78
C THR A 849 -24.62 -3.34 -3.33
N ASN A 850 -23.95 -3.14 -2.19
CA ASN A 850 -23.09 -4.18 -1.61
C ASN A 850 -23.87 -5.41 -1.10
N SER A 851 -25.19 -5.31 -0.92
CA SER A 851 -26.03 -6.33 -0.29
C SER A 851 -27.34 -6.61 -1.03
N GLY A 852 -27.48 -6.15 -2.27
CA GLY A 852 -28.68 -6.30 -3.07
C GLY A 852 -28.82 -5.23 -4.14
N TYR A 853 -30.01 -4.66 -4.26
CA TYR A 853 -30.34 -3.64 -5.26
C TYR A 853 -31.25 -2.57 -4.66
N ILE A 854 -31.23 -1.37 -5.23
CA ILE A 854 -32.25 -0.36 -4.98
C ILE A 854 -33.02 -0.05 -6.27
N LEU A 855 -34.28 0.36 -6.11
CA LEU A 855 -35.00 1.10 -7.13
C LEU A 855 -35.02 2.56 -6.73
N LEU A 856 -34.59 3.43 -7.64
CA LEU A 856 -34.52 4.86 -7.42
C LEU A 856 -35.53 5.56 -8.32
N TYR A 857 -36.48 6.28 -7.74
CA TYR A 857 -37.38 7.17 -8.44
C TYR A 857 -36.84 8.59 -8.38
N LEU A 858 -36.52 9.18 -9.54
CA LEU A 858 -35.94 10.51 -9.62
C LEU A 858 -37.06 11.57 -9.55
N THR A 859 -37.07 12.40 -8.52
CA THR A 859 -38.11 13.42 -8.30
C THR A 859 -37.72 14.81 -8.78
N GLY A 860 -36.42 15.09 -8.91
CA GLY A 860 -35.96 16.40 -9.33
C GLY A 860 -34.49 16.43 -9.74
N LYS A 861 -34.19 17.33 -10.67
CA LYS A 861 -32.87 17.62 -11.21
C LYS A 861 -32.75 19.14 -11.29
N ASN A 862 -31.77 19.71 -10.61
CA ASN A 862 -31.54 21.15 -10.61
C ASN A 862 -30.05 21.50 -10.60
N ILE A 863 -29.72 22.61 -11.26
CA ILE A 863 -28.40 23.23 -11.17
C ILE A 863 -28.55 24.39 -10.18
N PRO A 864 -27.85 24.36 -9.04
CA PRO A 864 -27.88 25.48 -8.10
C PRO A 864 -27.40 26.78 -8.78
N ASP A 865 -28.18 27.85 -8.66
CA ASP A 865 -27.86 29.16 -9.25
C ASP A 865 -27.08 30.06 -8.27
N ASP A 866 -26.00 29.52 -7.72
CA ASP A 866 -25.09 30.22 -6.81
C ASP A 866 -23.73 30.47 -7.45
N GLU A 867 -22.96 31.41 -6.89
CA GLU A 867 -21.65 31.80 -7.42
C GLU A 867 -20.65 30.64 -7.47
N ASN A 868 -20.67 29.73 -6.49
CA ASN A 868 -19.76 28.58 -6.47
C ASN A 868 -20.07 27.62 -7.61
N SER A 869 -21.36 27.35 -7.87
CA SER A 869 -21.79 26.48 -8.97
C SER A 869 -21.42 27.07 -10.35
N ARG A 870 -21.56 28.39 -10.55
CA ARG A 870 -21.12 29.04 -11.79
C ARG A 870 -19.61 28.97 -12.00
N ASN A 871 -18.84 29.27 -10.94
CA ASN A 871 -17.37 29.17 -10.97
C ASN A 871 -16.91 27.73 -11.21
N MET A 872 -17.57 26.75 -10.60
CA MET A 872 -17.25 25.33 -10.80
C MET A 872 -17.53 24.89 -12.23
N MET A 873 -18.65 25.30 -12.85
CA MET A 873 -18.93 25.00 -14.26
C MET A 873 -17.87 25.58 -15.18
N GLU A 874 -17.40 26.81 -14.95
CA GLU A 874 -16.32 27.41 -15.74
C GLU A 874 -15.00 26.63 -15.59
N ASN A 875 -14.64 26.24 -14.37
CA ASN A 875 -13.47 25.41 -14.10
C ASN A 875 -13.56 24.04 -14.77
N VAL A 876 -14.71 23.37 -14.69
CA VAL A 876 -14.96 22.08 -15.33
C VAL A 876 -14.92 22.22 -16.85
N ARG A 877 -15.51 23.27 -17.42
CA ARG A 877 -15.44 23.54 -18.87
C ARG A 877 -13.99 23.68 -19.33
N ASN A 878 -13.17 24.44 -18.59
CA ASN A 878 -11.75 24.59 -18.90
C ASN A 878 -10.98 23.26 -18.76
N TYR A 879 -11.29 22.49 -17.72
CA TYR A 879 -10.70 21.16 -17.50
C TYR A 879 -11.04 20.18 -18.63
N LEU A 880 -12.31 20.03 -18.98
CA LEU A 880 -12.78 19.14 -20.05
C LEU A 880 -12.23 19.58 -21.41
N LEU A 881 -12.16 20.89 -21.67
CA LEU A 881 -11.53 21.42 -22.87
C LEU A 881 -10.06 20.98 -22.94
N GLN A 882 -9.31 21.17 -21.86
CA GLN A 882 -7.90 20.78 -21.81
C GLN A 882 -7.72 19.27 -21.96
N GLN A 883 -8.59 18.47 -21.35
CA GLN A 883 -8.60 17.02 -21.48
C GLN A 883 -8.88 16.58 -22.92
N ASN A 884 -9.88 17.18 -23.59
CA ASN A 884 -10.22 16.89 -24.98
C ASN A 884 -9.08 17.29 -25.93
N LYS A 885 -8.41 18.42 -25.67
CA LYS A 885 -7.19 18.80 -26.38
C LYS A 885 -6.07 17.78 -26.20
N GLN A 886 -5.83 17.31 -24.97
CA GLN A 886 -4.83 16.28 -24.69
C GLN A 886 -5.16 14.95 -25.38
N LYS A 887 -6.43 14.52 -25.38
CA LYS A 887 -6.88 13.32 -26.10
C LYS A 887 -6.64 13.43 -27.60
N ALA A 888 -6.96 14.58 -28.20
CA ALA A 888 -6.72 14.85 -29.62
C ALA A 888 -5.22 14.78 -29.96
N LEU A 889 -4.37 15.40 -29.12
CA LEU A 889 -2.91 15.34 -29.27
C LEU A 889 -2.39 13.91 -29.11
N ALA A 890 -2.82 13.17 -28.08
CA ALA A 890 -2.39 11.80 -27.86
C ALA A 890 -2.73 10.90 -29.07
N SER A 891 -3.96 11.02 -29.59
CA SER A 891 -4.41 10.30 -30.79
C SER A 891 -3.58 10.69 -32.02
N PHE A 892 -3.27 11.98 -32.16
CA PHE A 892 -2.41 12.49 -33.23
C PHE A 892 -0.99 11.90 -33.16
N TYR A 893 -0.33 11.90 -32.00
CA TYR A 893 1.00 11.30 -31.83
C TYR A 893 1.00 9.80 -32.04
N GLN A 894 -0.03 9.08 -31.55
CA GLN A 894 -0.17 7.64 -31.79
C GLN A 894 -0.27 7.33 -33.28
N ARG A 895 -1.08 8.10 -34.04
CA ARG A 895 -1.16 7.97 -35.49
C ARG A 895 0.20 8.21 -36.15
N LEU A 896 0.89 9.30 -35.79
CA LEU A 896 2.21 9.61 -36.35
C LEU A 896 3.25 8.52 -36.07
N GLU A 897 3.20 7.92 -34.88
CA GLU A 897 4.06 6.81 -34.54
C GLU A 897 3.74 5.56 -35.37
N ALA A 898 2.47 5.20 -35.52
CA ALA A 898 2.06 4.07 -36.36
C ALA A 898 2.52 4.29 -37.83
N GLU A 899 2.30 5.48 -38.38
CA GLU A 899 2.73 5.86 -39.73
C GLU A 899 4.27 5.84 -39.88
N SER A 900 5.00 6.12 -38.81
CA SER A 900 6.47 6.14 -38.83
C SER A 900 7.12 4.77 -38.99
N ASN A 901 6.38 3.69 -38.71
CA ASN A 901 6.88 2.31 -38.72
C ASN A 901 8.28 2.20 -38.07
N THR A 902 8.40 2.78 -36.86
CA THR A 902 9.68 2.87 -36.16
C THR A 902 10.10 1.49 -35.69
N GLN A 903 11.31 1.05 -36.05
CA GLN A 903 11.89 -0.23 -35.66
C GLN A 903 13.08 0.03 -34.74
N LEU A 904 12.96 -0.37 -33.47
CA LEU A 904 13.99 -0.17 -32.43
C LEU A 904 14.50 -1.52 -31.91
N PRO A 905 15.78 -1.60 -31.48
CA PRO A 905 16.30 -2.77 -30.78
C PRO A 905 15.65 -2.92 -29.40
N GLU A 906 15.61 -4.14 -28.87
CA GLU A 906 14.80 -4.51 -27.68
C GLU A 906 15.04 -3.64 -26.43
N GLY A 907 16.26 -3.13 -26.22
CA GLY A 907 16.58 -2.24 -25.10
C GLY A 907 16.21 -0.76 -25.29
N LEU A 908 15.68 -0.39 -26.46
CA LEU A 908 15.13 0.95 -26.77
C LEU A 908 13.63 0.91 -27.08
N ILE A 909 13.00 -0.26 -26.98
CA ILE A 909 11.55 -0.38 -27.07
C ILE A 909 10.99 0.12 -25.74
N ASP A 910 10.02 1.03 -25.81
CA ASP A 910 9.33 1.56 -24.64
C ASP A 910 8.60 0.41 -23.91
N LYS A 911 9.19 -0.07 -22.80
CA LYS A 911 8.64 -1.14 -21.95
C LYS A 911 7.76 -0.59 -20.82
N ARG A 912 7.67 0.74 -20.66
CA ARG A 912 6.83 1.40 -19.66
C ARG A 912 5.52 1.75 -20.33
N GLY A 913 4.58 0.80 -20.27
CA GLY A 913 3.32 0.81 -21.00
C GLY A 913 2.60 2.16 -21.08
N ARG A 914 2.03 2.41 -22.27
CA ARG A 914 0.90 3.31 -22.48
C ARG A 914 -0.40 2.60 -22.15
#